data_AF-J4GN81-F1
#
_entry.id   AF-J4GN81-F1
#
_cell.length_a   1.000
_cell.length_b   1.000
_cell.length_c   1.000
_cell.angle_alpha   90.00
_cell.angle_beta   90.00
_cell.angle_gamma   90.00
#
_symmetry.space_group_name_H-M   'P 1'
#
loop_
_entity.id
_entity.type
_entity.pdbx_description
1 polymer ?
#
loop_
_entity_poly.entity_id
_entity_poly.type
_entity_poly.pdbx_seq_one_letter_code
_entity_poly.pdbx_strand_id
1 'polypeptide(L)'
;MDRLTAFVSWPSAPLTRSLVLAALAALDPPPFPVPALTADLKASPHSLLQWSTYDAIDHDLTHSAPSGSRVLSSSYIIRKALIRKHYLSRCIHNYLTKHPESILKRAVPKTWDIDISFADELDELWSDDLYDLAQELDQGDPNKWWILKPGMADRGMGIRLFHSKEDLATILEGFEADDSDQDVDVEDQNADTSIITSQLRHFVIQEYISTPLLLDPREIPIGGELKLSLEDLRGHKFHLRVYCVASGALRVYMYTRILSLFSAMSYSPPVVSTDKSSQASINKNLARHLTNTSLQTERGETGVRLLEELVECHVLPPSPHVGAVRPGEAHPRAHQQRAPRVVGQVMDIEQLRASQHEQLRKAQDPRQADLPKVLTAEDVADIKSQIADVLAETFYAALDMSVHFQPLPNAFELYGVDFLVSSSQSTPSRKYQVHLLEVNSEPAIELTGPRLTWILEDLFKAIGKVCVAPFFGASEESNWSVGETREGLWKCLDLKYSPPHLVYMASNTSSVVFDDIFTINAIDKEGKKFDRVSRLYAHSKNYDMDLTLDYNIELYPLQKDQSFALALATSLARGPPGTTDEDDKDRDVWRPDGKGRRGLEEDYDPSVLDVALRRIDYFVVLVKVYRFDGGTAEIVTAYASFGGLLMSLTGSFRHMTSIVLGDPIYILLRK
;
A
#
# COMPACT_ATOMS: atom_id res chain seq x y z
N MET A 1 -34.46 -7.94 18.31
CA MET A 1 -33.05 -7.52 18.16
C MET A 1 -32.53 -8.29 16.97
N ASP A 2 -32.29 -7.61 15.85
CA ASP A 2 -31.74 -8.27 14.66
C ASP A 2 -30.36 -8.81 15.00
N ARG A 3 -30.18 -10.11 14.81
CA ARG A 3 -28.95 -10.82 15.14
C ARG A 3 -27.87 -10.46 14.11
N LEU A 4 -26.70 -10.01 14.59
CA LEU A 4 -25.55 -9.71 13.74
C LEU A 4 -25.16 -10.95 12.92
N THR A 5 -25.13 -10.81 11.60
CA THR A 5 -24.74 -11.87 10.67
C THR A 5 -23.33 -11.62 10.15
N ALA A 6 -22.50 -12.65 10.08
CA ALA A 6 -21.11 -12.55 9.64
C ALA A 6 -20.85 -13.46 8.43
N PHE A 7 -20.63 -12.88 7.25
CA PHE A 7 -20.16 -13.59 6.09
C PHE A 7 -18.66 -13.87 6.21
N VAL A 8 -18.27 -15.14 6.16
CA VAL A 8 -16.88 -15.59 6.32
C VAL A 8 -16.50 -16.54 5.18
N SER A 9 -15.62 -16.08 4.29
CA SER A 9 -15.11 -16.86 3.14
C SER A 9 -13.61 -16.68 3.00
N TRP A 10 -12.88 -17.78 3.15
CA TRP A 10 -11.42 -17.88 3.04
C TRP A 10 -11.06 -19.22 2.38
N PRO A 11 -11.33 -19.39 1.08
CA PRO A 11 -11.23 -20.69 0.42
C PRO A 11 -9.81 -21.25 0.39
N SER A 12 -8.81 -20.37 0.19
CA SER A 12 -7.39 -20.75 0.08
C SER A 12 -6.61 -20.63 1.40
N ALA A 13 -7.25 -20.22 2.50
CA ALA A 13 -6.59 -19.91 3.77
C ALA A 13 -7.38 -20.49 4.97
N PRO A 14 -7.33 -21.82 5.19
CA PRO A 14 -8.12 -22.49 6.22
C PRO A 14 -7.75 -22.08 7.65
N LEU A 15 -6.48 -21.73 7.90
CA LEU A 15 -6.05 -21.19 9.19
C LEU A 15 -6.66 -19.81 9.45
N THR A 16 -6.63 -18.92 8.46
CA THR A 16 -7.29 -17.62 8.58
C THR A 16 -8.78 -17.78 8.87
N ARG A 17 -9.44 -18.72 8.18
CA ARG A 17 -10.85 -19.04 8.44
C ARG A 17 -11.10 -19.45 9.88
N SER A 18 -10.27 -20.33 10.46
CA SER A 18 -10.46 -20.81 11.83
C SER A 18 -10.23 -19.69 12.86
N LEU A 19 -9.24 -18.82 12.63
CA LEU A 19 -8.94 -17.66 13.46
C LEU A 19 -10.08 -16.64 13.46
N VAL A 20 -10.65 -16.34 12.29
CA VAL A 20 -11.82 -15.45 12.16
C VAL A 20 -13.01 -16.03 12.93
N LEU A 21 -13.33 -17.32 12.75
CA LEU A 21 -14.45 -17.96 13.46
C LEU A 21 -14.24 -17.96 14.98
N ALA A 22 -13.02 -18.21 15.45
CA ALA A 22 -12.68 -18.15 16.87
C ALA A 22 -12.83 -16.72 17.43
N ALA A 23 -12.45 -15.69 16.67
CA ALA A 23 -12.64 -14.30 17.04
C ALA A 23 -14.12 -13.91 17.11
N LEU A 24 -14.93 -14.33 16.13
CA LEU A 24 -16.38 -14.09 16.14
C LEU A 24 -17.06 -14.76 17.33
N ALA A 25 -16.66 -15.98 17.69
CA ALA A 25 -17.19 -16.70 18.84
C ALA A 25 -16.84 -16.02 20.18
N ALA A 26 -15.78 -15.21 20.23
CA ALA A 26 -15.37 -14.47 21.42
C ALA A 26 -16.10 -13.12 21.60
N LEU A 27 -16.92 -12.70 20.62
CA LEU A 27 -17.73 -11.50 20.72
C LEU A 27 -19.02 -11.77 21.50
N ASP A 28 -19.53 -10.73 22.17
CA ASP A 28 -20.79 -10.79 22.92
C ASP A 28 -21.76 -9.70 22.43
N PRO A 29 -22.93 -10.06 21.85
CA PRO A 29 -23.34 -11.41 21.48
C PRO A 29 -22.55 -11.95 20.26
N PRO A 30 -22.33 -13.27 20.14
CA PRO A 30 -21.59 -13.85 19.03
C PRO A 30 -22.38 -13.75 17.71
N PRO A 31 -21.77 -13.21 16.63
CA PRO A 31 -22.39 -13.15 15.30
C PRO A 31 -22.77 -14.53 14.77
N PHE A 32 -23.78 -14.60 13.92
CA PHE A 32 -24.12 -15.83 13.20
C PHE A 32 -23.29 -15.95 11.91
N PRO A 33 -22.33 -16.90 11.82
CA PRO A 33 -21.49 -17.03 10.63
C PRO A 33 -22.26 -17.69 9.47
N VAL A 34 -22.16 -17.10 8.28
CA VAL A 34 -22.71 -17.64 7.03
C VAL A 34 -21.59 -17.85 5.99
N PRO A 35 -21.63 -18.94 5.21
CA PRO A 35 -20.57 -19.28 4.24
C PRO A 35 -20.70 -18.54 2.90
N ALA A 36 -21.86 -17.93 2.63
CA ALA A 36 -22.17 -17.23 1.37
C ALA A 36 -23.15 -16.09 1.61
N LEU A 37 -23.07 -15.04 0.79
CA LEU A 37 -24.05 -13.96 0.73
C LEU A 37 -25.24 -14.37 -0.13
N THR A 38 -26.39 -14.62 0.50
CA THR A 38 -27.64 -14.92 -0.20
C THR A 38 -28.26 -13.65 -0.81
N ALA A 39 -29.11 -13.80 -1.82
CA ALA A 39 -29.82 -12.67 -2.43
C ALA A 39 -30.61 -11.84 -1.39
N ASP A 40 -31.23 -12.50 -0.41
CA ASP A 40 -31.97 -11.84 0.67
C ASP A 40 -31.07 -11.00 1.58
N LEU A 41 -29.86 -11.49 1.89
CA LEU A 41 -28.87 -10.74 2.67
C LEU A 41 -28.32 -9.54 1.89
N LYS A 42 -28.21 -9.63 0.56
CA LYS A 42 -27.82 -8.49 -0.28
C LYS A 42 -28.91 -7.44 -0.36
N ALA A 43 -30.17 -7.86 -0.47
CA ALA A 43 -31.31 -6.95 -0.53
C ALA A 43 -31.60 -6.26 0.81
N SER A 44 -31.43 -6.98 1.92
CA SER A 44 -31.71 -6.50 3.29
C SER A 44 -30.63 -6.94 4.29
N PRO A 45 -29.45 -6.29 4.29
CA PRO A 45 -28.32 -6.73 5.11
C PRO A 45 -28.49 -6.48 6.61
N HIS A 46 -29.38 -5.56 7.01
CA HIS A 46 -29.63 -5.17 8.42
C HIS A 46 -28.34 -4.89 9.21
N SER A 47 -27.76 -5.88 9.88
CA SER A 47 -26.43 -5.80 10.51
C SER A 47 -25.56 -6.94 9.97
N LEU A 48 -24.68 -6.61 9.02
CA LEU A 48 -23.86 -7.54 8.28
C LEU A 48 -22.36 -7.22 8.46
N LEU A 49 -21.59 -8.23 8.83
CA LEU A 49 -20.13 -8.21 8.80
C LEU A 49 -19.65 -9.06 7.62
N GLN A 50 -18.82 -8.51 6.75
CA GLN A 50 -18.11 -9.23 5.70
C GLN A 50 -16.65 -9.41 6.11
N TRP A 51 -16.31 -10.55 6.71
CA TRP A 51 -14.94 -10.87 7.13
C TRP A 51 -14.37 -12.01 6.28
N SER A 52 -14.00 -11.66 5.04
CA SER A 52 -13.63 -12.58 3.97
C SER A 52 -12.45 -12.05 3.16
N THR A 53 -11.96 -12.86 2.20
CA THR A 53 -11.01 -12.41 1.18
C THR A 53 -11.57 -11.26 0.36
N TYR A 54 -10.70 -10.41 -0.18
CA TYR A 54 -11.05 -9.23 -0.97
C TYR A 54 -12.01 -9.54 -2.12
N ASP A 55 -11.74 -10.61 -2.86
CA ASP A 55 -12.56 -11.01 -4.02
C ASP A 55 -13.94 -11.54 -3.63
N ALA A 56 -14.11 -11.98 -2.38
CA ALA A 56 -15.38 -12.50 -1.88
C ALA A 56 -16.28 -11.42 -1.28
N ILE A 57 -15.70 -10.28 -0.86
CA ILE A 57 -16.45 -9.15 -0.30
C ILE A 57 -17.34 -8.53 -1.39
N ASP A 58 -18.58 -8.25 -1.03
CA ASP A 58 -19.45 -7.40 -1.83
C ASP A 58 -19.10 -5.92 -1.54
N HIS A 59 -18.25 -5.35 -2.40
CA HIS A 59 -17.77 -3.98 -2.27
C HIS A 59 -18.88 -2.95 -2.51
N ASP A 60 -19.90 -3.28 -3.31
CA ASP A 60 -21.05 -2.41 -3.56
C ASP A 60 -21.90 -2.24 -2.30
N LEU A 61 -22.11 -3.33 -1.54
CA LEU A 61 -22.75 -3.24 -0.21
C LEU A 61 -21.93 -2.46 0.81
N THR A 62 -20.60 -2.45 0.65
CA THR A 62 -19.71 -1.67 1.53
C THR A 62 -19.77 -0.19 1.18
N HIS A 63 -19.78 0.16 -0.10
CA HIS A 63 -19.80 1.53 -0.59
C HIS A 63 -21.18 2.19 -0.47
N SER A 64 -22.22 1.44 -0.82
CA SER A 64 -23.61 1.90 -0.98
C SER A 64 -24.59 1.01 -0.21
N ALA A 65 -24.38 0.88 1.10
CA ALA A 65 -25.27 0.11 1.96
C ALA A 65 -26.70 0.69 1.94
N PRO A 66 -27.76 -0.15 1.86
CA PRO A 66 -29.14 0.32 1.94
C PRO A 66 -29.42 1.11 3.21
N SER A 67 -30.20 2.19 3.11
CA SER A 67 -30.57 3.07 4.23
C SER A 67 -31.07 2.28 5.44
N GLY A 68 -30.45 2.52 6.60
CA GLY A 68 -30.78 1.83 7.86
C GLY A 68 -30.05 0.50 8.08
N SER A 69 -29.23 0.04 7.14
CA SER A 69 -28.35 -1.11 7.32
C SER A 69 -26.96 -0.70 7.83
N ARG A 70 -26.33 -1.59 8.61
CA ARG A 70 -24.95 -1.48 9.09
C ARG A 70 -24.15 -2.59 8.45
N VAL A 71 -23.32 -2.25 7.46
CA VAL A 71 -22.44 -3.18 6.76
C VAL A 71 -21.00 -2.83 7.08
N LEU A 72 -20.25 -3.75 7.68
CA LEU A 72 -18.82 -3.60 7.96
C LEU A 72 -18.03 -4.62 7.15
N SER A 73 -16.95 -4.19 6.48
CA SER A 73 -16.12 -5.07 5.66
C SER A 73 -14.67 -5.11 6.12
N SER A 74 -14.02 -6.28 6.01
CA SER A 74 -12.63 -6.50 6.42
C SER A 74 -11.58 -6.06 5.38
N SER A 75 -11.95 -5.18 4.44
CA SER A 75 -11.04 -4.56 3.48
C SER A 75 -11.56 -3.19 3.05
N TYR A 76 -10.65 -2.26 2.77
CA TYR A 76 -10.96 -1.08 1.97
C TYR A 76 -11.03 -1.43 0.48
N ILE A 77 -11.81 -0.66 -0.28
CA ILE A 77 -11.98 -0.84 -1.72
C ILE A 77 -10.74 -0.33 -2.46
N ILE A 78 -10.39 0.94 -2.22
CA ILE A 78 -9.25 1.59 -2.88
C ILE A 78 -8.09 1.65 -1.87
N ARG A 79 -7.12 0.77 -2.07
CA ARG A 79 -5.97 0.58 -1.16
C ARG A 79 -4.61 0.45 -1.84
N LYS A 80 -4.56 0.62 -3.16
CA LYS A 80 -3.36 0.35 -3.98
C LYS A 80 -2.16 1.23 -3.64
N ALA A 81 -2.38 2.43 -3.09
CA ALA A 81 -1.29 3.30 -2.64
C ALA A 81 -0.40 2.67 -1.56
N LEU A 82 -0.94 1.78 -0.73
CA LEU A 82 -0.18 1.11 0.32
C LEU A 82 0.41 -0.21 -0.18
N ILE A 83 -0.41 -1.04 -0.83
CA ILE A 83 -0.11 -2.46 -1.02
C ILE A 83 0.72 -2.79 -2.28
N ARG A 84 0.95 -1.81 -3.16
CA ARG A 84 1.75 -1.98 -4.39
C ARG A 84 3.04 -1.19 -4.27
N LYS A 85 4.19 -1.84 -4.47
CA LYS A 85 5.53 -1.27 -4.21
C LYS A 85 5.77 0.06 -4.94
N HIS A 86 5.45 0.14 -6.24
CA HIS A 86 5.64 1.36 -7.02
C HIS A 86 4.70 2.49 -6.56
N TYR A 87 3.42 2.19 -6.30
CA TYR A 87 2.48 3.18 -5.76
C TYR A 87 2.88 3.66 -4.36
N LEU A 88 3.36 2.76 -3.50
CA LEU A 88 3.86 3.10 -2.16
C LEU A 88 5.07 4.03 -2.25
N SER A 89 6.03 3.73 -3.12
CA SER A 89 7.18 4.60 -3.39
C SER A 89 6.73 6.00 -3.81
N ARG A 90 5.89 6.08 -4.85
CA ARG A 90 5.40 7.36 -5.40
C ARG A 90 4.60 8.15 -4.38
N CYS A 91 3.78 7.47 -3.59
CA CYS A 91 3.01 8.03 -2.49
C CYS A 91 3.93 8.68 -1.44
N ILE A 92 4.96 7.97 -0.99
CA ILE A 92 5.93 8.48 -0.03
C ILE A 92 6.75 9.63 -0.63
N HIS A 93 7.21 9.50 -1.88
CA HIS A 93 7.96 10.55 -2.56
C HIS A 93 7.16 11.85 -2.63
N ASN A 94 5.92 11.80 -3.13
CA ASN A 94 5.03 12.95 -3.23
C ASN A 94 4.78 13.59 -1.85
N TYR A 95 4.54 12.78 -0.82
CA TYR A 95 4.39 13.27 0.54
C TYR A 95 5.66 13.98 1.05
N LEU A 96 6.85 13.40 0.82
CA LEU A 96 8.12 13.99 1.23
C LEU A 96 8.45 15.32 0.54
N THR A 97 7.96 15.55 -0.69
CA THR A 97 8.10 16.88 -1.34
C THR A 97 7.39 17.98 -0.57
N LYS A 98 6.26 17.66 0.09
CA LYS A 98 5.47 18.59 0.90
C LYS A 98 5.92 18.60 2.36
N HIS A 99 6.43 17.46 2.85
CA HIS A 99 6.79 17.23 4.25
C HIS A 99 8.26 16.77 4.39
N PRO A 100 9.24 17.64 4.11
CA PRO A 100 10.67 17.27 4.07
C PRO A 100 11.26 16.88 5.43
N GLU A 101 10.58 17.25 6.52
CA GLU A 101 10.95 16.92 7.91
C GLU A 101 10.36 15.59 8.40
N SER A 102 9.53 14.92 7.59
CA SER A 102 8.93 13.64 7.96
C SER A 102 10.01 12.58 8.19
N ILE A 103 9.77 11.71 9.18
CA ILE A 103 10.64 10.58 9.48
C ILE A 103 10.76 9.59 8.32
N LEU A 104 9.77 9.57 7.40
CA LEU A 104 9.78 8.71 6.21
C LEU A 104 11.01 8.95 5.34
N LYS A 105 11.58 10.16 5.35
CA LYS A 105 12.81 10.49 4.61
C LYS A 105 14.00 9.63 5.00
N ARG A 106 14.04 9.16 6.26
CA ARG A 106 15.12 8.30 6.79
C ARG A 106 14.65 6.86 7.01
N ALA A 107 13.34 6.66 7.12
CA ALA A 107 12.73 5.37 7.41
C ALA A 107 12.24 4.64 6.16
N VAL A 108 12.43 5.18 4.97
CA VAL A 108 12.08 4.50 3.72
C VAL A 108 13.30 4.58 2.81
N PRO A 109 13.85 3.44 2.36
CA PRO A 109 14.96 3.43 1.42
C PRO A 109 14.57 4.13 0.11
N LYS A 110 15.50 4.86 -0.50
CA LYS A 110 15.21 5.53 -1.77
C LYS A 110 14.77 4.50 -2.80
N THR A 111 13.69 4.83 -3.51
CA THR A 111 13.04 3.88 -4.39
C THR A 111 12.62 4.59 -5.68
N TRP A 112 12.92 3.97 -6.81
CA TRP A 112 12.55 4.39 -8.15
C TRP A 112 11.71 3.29 -8.78
N ASP A 113 10.66 3.67 -9.48
CA ASP A 113 9.89 2.77 -10.32
C ASP A 113 10.27 2.97 -11.78
N ILE A 114 10.40 1.87 -12.52
CA ILE A 114 10.72 1.87 -13.94
C ILE A 114 9.71 1.01 -14.69
N ASP A 115 9.36 1.47 -15.89
CA ASP A 115 8.56 0.71 -16.84
C ASP A 115 9.41 0.56 -18.10
N ILE A 116 9.85 -0.67 -18.37
CA ILE A 116 10.77 -0.97 -19.44
C ILE A 116 10.26 -2.18 -20.21
N SER A 117 10.22 -2.08 -21.54
CA SER A 117 9.87 -3.20 -22.41
C SER A 117 11.11 -3.97 -22.85
N PHE A 118 12.21 -3.26 -23.09
CA PHE A 118 13.48 -3.83 -23.56
C PHE A 118 14.70 -3.16 -22.91
N ALA A 119 15.79 -3.90 -22.73
CA ALA A 119 16.99 -3.46 -22.02
C ALA A 119 17.70 -2.28 -22.71
N ASP A 120 17.53 -2.10 -24.02
CA ASP A 120 18.09 -0.96 -24.78
C ASP A 120 17.40 0.37 -24.47
N GLU A 121 16.17 0.36 -23.95
CA GLU A 121 15.46 1.55 -23.47
C GLU A 121 16.11 2.15 -22.21
N LEU A 122 16.98 1.40 -21.52
CA LEU A 122 17.61 1.82 -20.28
C LEU A 122 18.46 3.10 -20.44
N ASP A 123 19.07 3.30 -21.62
CA ASP A 123 19.85 4.51 -21.93
C ASP A 123 19.00 5.79 -21.94
N GLU A 124 17.74 5.69 -22.40
CA GLU A 124 16.79 6.80 -22.37
C GLU A 124 16.36 7.08 -20.92
N LEU A 125 16.08 6.02 -20.14
CA LEU A 125 15.70 6.14 -18.74
C LEU A 125 16.78 6.79 -17.88
N TRP A 126 18.07 6.51 -18.12
CA TRP A 126 19.17 7.17 -17.40
C TRP A 126 19.21 8.69 -17.58
N SER A 127 18.67 9.18 -18.69
CA SER A 127 18.67 10.61 -19.02
C SER A 127 17.44 11.35 -18.47
N ASP A 128 16.38 10.63 -18.13
CA ASP A 128 15.10 11.18 -17.65
C ASP A 128 14.75 10.64 -16.25
N ASP A 129 13.91 9.60 -16.15
CA ASP A 129 13.36 9.08 -14.89
C ASP A 129 14.42 8.59 -13.88
N LEU A 130 15.54 8.05 -14.35
CA LEU A 130 16.63 7.52 -13.52
C LEU A 130 17.81 8.48 -13.39
N TYR A 131 17.68 9.75 -13.78
CA TYR A 131 18.79 10.71 -13.73
C TYR A 131 19.46 10.81 -12.35
N ASP A 132 18.66 10.90 -11.29
CA ASP A 132 19.18 10.97 -9.91
C ASP A 132 19.92 9.70 -9.51
N LEU A 133 19.38 8.53 -9.89
CA LEU A 133 20.02 7.24 -9.63
C LEU A 133 21.32 7.09 -10.43
N ALA A 134 21.32 7.54 -11.69
CA ALA A 134 22.50 7.56 -12.55
C ALA A 134 23.64 8.35 -11.90
N GLN A 135 23.35 9.54 -11.35
CA GLN A 135 24.34 10.33 -10.64
C GLN A 135 24.88 9.63 -9.39
N GLU A 136 24.04 8.89 -8.66
CA GLU A 136 24.49 8.12 -7.49
C GLU A 136 25.38 6.94 -7.87
N LEU A 137 25.05 6.24 -8.96
CA LEU A 137 25.85 5.13 -9.48
C LEU A 137 27.20 5.62 -10.04
N ASP A 138 27.22 6.77 -10.72
CA ASP A 138 28.44 7.37 -11.29
C ASP A 138 29.45 7.83 -10.23
N GLN A 139 29.01 8.09 -9.00
CA GLN A 139 29.92 8.38 -7.87
C GLN A 139 30.78 7.18 -7.50
N GLY A 140 30.36 5.96 -7.85
CA GLY A 140 31.13 4.73 -7.63
C GLY A 140 31.40 4.41 -6.16
N ASP A 141 30.48 4.74 -5.24
CA ASP A 141 30.62 4.39 -3.82
C ASP A 141 30.52 2.86 -3.63
N PRO A 142 31.62 2.17 -3.24
CA PRO A 142 31.63 0.72 -3.13
C PRO A 142 30.73 0.16 -2.01
N ASN A 143 30.25 1.02 -1.09
CA ASN A 143 29.39 0.63 0.02
C ASN A 143 27.90 0.74 -0.30
N LYS A 144 27.56 1.40 -1.41
CA LYS A 144 26.18 1.54 -1.88
C LYS A 144 25.82 0.41 -2.83
N TRP A 145 24.65 -0.16 -2.58
CA TRP A 145 24.10 -1.26 -3.36
C TRP A 145 22.62 -0.98 -3.60
N TRP A 146 22.10 -1.56 -4.67
CA TRP A 146 20.71 -1.43 -5.05
C TRP A 146 20.12 -2.81 -5.27
N ILE A 147 18.81 -2.91 -5.06
CA ILE A 147 18.03 -4.12 -5.24
C ILE A 147 16.96 -3.86 -6.29
N LEU A 148 17.01 -4.61 -7.39
CA LEU A 148 15.98 -4.65 -8.41
C LEU A 148 14.91 -5.65 -7.99
N LYS A 149 13.65 -5.22 -7.98
CA LYS A 149 12.49 -6.04 -7.62
C LYS A 149 11.46 -5.96 -8.75
N PRO A 150 10.99 -7.08 -9.33
CA PRO A 150 9.92 -7.01 -10.30
C PRO A 150 8.60 -6.62 -9.61
N GLY A 151 7.79 -5.80 -10.28
CA GLY A 151 6.55 -5.26 -9.73
C GLY A 151 5.43 -6.29 -9.58
N MET A 152 5.47 -7.39 -10.35
CA MET A 152 4.46 -8.45 -10.38
C MET A 152 5.03 -9.87 -10.17
N ALA A 153 6.21 -10.00 -9.57
CA ALA A 153 6.79 -11.31 -9.28
C ALA A 153 6.38 -11.85 -7.90
N ASP A 154 5.96 -13.12 -7.89
CA ASP A 154 5.67 -13.85 -6.66
C ASP A 154 6.94 -14.35 -5.97
N ARG A 155 6.86 -14.53 -4.64
CA ARG A 155 7.85 -15.29 -3.81
C ARG A 155 9.31 -14.83 -3.88
N GLY A 156 9.57 -13.61 -4.34
CA GLY A 156 10.93 -13.08 -4.47
C GLY A 156 11.67 -13.53 -5.73
N MET A 157 10.93 -14.10 -6.70
CA MET A 157 11.45 -14.39 -8.04
C MET A 157 11.93 -13.09 -8.69
N GLY A 158 13.05 -13.16 -9.39
CA GLY A 158 13.61 -12.00 -10.11
C GLY A 158 14.21 -10.88 -9.30
N ILE A 159 14.34 -11.05 -7.99
CA ILE A 159 15.11 -10.09 -7.20
C ILE A 159 16.60 -10.23 -7.56
N ARG A 160 17.26 -9.11 -7.81
CA ARG A 160 18.70 -9.05 -8.11
C ARG A 160 19.36 -7.89 -7.37
N LEU A 161 20.62 -8.07 -6.98
CA LEU A 161 21.46 -7.01 -6.41
C LEU A 161 22.44 -6.51 -7.46
N PHE A 162 22.68 -5.20 -7.46
CA PHE A 162 23.62 -4.55 -8.38
C PHE A 162 24.32 -3.35 -7.72
N HIS A 163 25.46 -2.93 -8.29
CA HIS A 163 26.25 -1.79 -7.83
C HIS A 163 26.60 -0.79 -8.94
N SER A 164 26.54 -1.16 -10.22
CA SER A 164 26.83 -0.27 -11.35
C SER A 164 25.70 -0.25 -12.39
N LYS A 165 25.78 0.69 -13.36
CA LYS A 165 24.84 0.76 -14.49
C LYS A 165 24.98 -0.47 -15.40
N GLU A 166 26.20 -0.92 -15.63
CA GLU A 166 26.50 -2.10 -16.46
C GLU A 166 25.94 -3.38 -15.85
N ASP A 167 25.94 -3.50 -14.52
CA ASP A 167 25.30 -4.62 -13.84
C ASP A 167 23.81 -4.65 -14.10
N LEU A 168 23.13 -3.49 -14.01
CA LEU A 168 21.69 -3.40 -14.22
C LEU A 168 21.33 -3.77 -15.66
N ALA A 169 22.09 -3.26 -16.64
CA ALA A 169 21.93 -3.64 -18.04
C ALA A 169 22.10 -5.15 -18.23
N THR A 170 23.18 -5.74 -17.67
CA THR A 170 23.43 -7.19 -17.75
C THR A 170 22.29 -8.01 -17.13
N ILE A 171 21.71 -7.55 -16.03
CA ILE A 171 20.58 -8.21 -15.37
C ILE A 171 19.34 -8.19 -16.27
N LEU A 172 19.03 -7.05 -16.89
CA LEU A 172 17.87 -6.89 -17.76
C LEU A 172 18.04 -7.66 -19.09
N GLU A 173 19.22 -7.60 -19.70
CA GLU A 173 19.55 -8.43 -20.88
C GLU A 173 19.43 -9.93 -20.58
N GLY A 174 19.85 -10.36 -19.38
CA GLY A 174 19.69 -11.75 -18.94
C GLY A 174 18.24 -12.19 -18.82
N PHE A 175 17.34 -11.27 -18.46
CA PHE A 175 15.90 -11.53 -18.44
C PHE A 175 15.33 -11.69 -19.86
N GLU A 176 15.84 -10.98 -20.85
CA GLU A 176 15.39 -11.13 -22.24
C GLU A 176 15.88 -12.41 -22.92
N ALA A 177 17.13 -12.81 -22.65
CA ALA A 177 17.72 -13.99 -23.27
C ALA A 177 16.96 -15.27 -22.88
N ASP A 178 16.54 -15.38 -21.62
CA ASP A 178 15.73 -16.49 -21.09
C ASP A 178 14.36 -16.63 -21.79
N ASP A 179 13.86 -15.58 -22.46
CA ASP A 179 12.59 -15.60 -23.21
C ASP A 179 12.76 -16.20 -24.64
N SER A 180 13.98 -16.23 -25.18
CA SER A 180 14.26 -16.61 -26.58
C SER A 180 14.68 -18.08 -26.80
N ASP A 181 15.17 -18.77 -25.76
CA ASP A 181 15.63 -20.16 -25.82
C ASP A 181 14.63 -21.15 -25.19
N GLN A 182 13.53 -21.43 -25.91
CA GLN A 182 12.59 -22.51 -25.55
C GLN A 182 13.04 -23.92 -25.96
N ASP A 183 14.30 -24.13 -26.38
CA ASP A 183 14.82 -25.44 -26.82
C ASP A 183 16.23 -25.75 -26.27
N VAL A 184 16.42 -25.76 -24.95
CA VAL A 184 17.64 -26.34 -24.34
C VAL A 184 17.30 -27.42 -23.30
N ASP A 185 17.82 -28.62 -23.57
CA ASP A 185 17.67 -29.84 -22.79
C ASP A 185 17.99 -29.64 -21.30
N VAL A 186 17.11 -30.22 -20.46
CA VAL A 186 17.09 -30.12 -19.00
C VAL A 186 18.24 -30.92 -18.38
N GLU A 187 19.41 -30.30 -18.20
CA GLU A 187 20.47 -30.81 -17.30
C GLU A 187 21.19 -29.73 -16.47
N ASP A 188 20.58 -28.55 -16.23
CA ASP A 188 21.11 -27.60 -15.24
C ASP A 188 20.13 -27.42 -14.07
N GLN A 189 20.55 -27.84 -12.87
CA GLN A 189 19.74 -27.86 -11.64
C GLN A 189 19.50 -26.45 -11.03
N ASN A 190 19.56 -25.38 -11.84
CA ASN A 190 19.44 -23.99 -11.41
C ASN A 190 18.17 -23.29 -11.96
N ALA A 191 17.17 -24.05 -12.38
CA ALA A 191 15.90 -23.55 -12.94
C ALA A 191 14.93 -22.90 -11.93
N ASP A 192 15.31 -22.70 -10.66
CA ASP A 192 14.39 -22.19 -9.62
C ASP A 192 14.27 -20.65 -9.58
N THR A 193 15.01 -19.91 -10.42
CA THR A 193 14.85 -18.43 -10.56
C THR A 193 14.80 -17.92 -12.00
N SER A 194 14.61 -18.80 -12.98
CA SER A 194 14.27 -18.36 -14.35
C SER A 194 12.87 -17.78 -14.35
N ILE A 195 12.74 -16.61 -14.96
CA ILE A 195 11.52 -15.82 -14.96
C ILE A 195 11.00 -15.85 -16.38
N ILE A 196 9.69 -16.01 -16.55
CA ILE A 196 9.04 -15.78 -17.83
C ILE A 196 8.86 -14.27 -17.93
N THR A 197 9.70 -13.60 -18.73
CA THR A 197 9.89 -12.15 -18.68
C THR A 197 8.90 -11.39 -19.56
N SER A 198 8.22 -12.07 -20.48
CA SER A 198 7.06 -11.58 -21.23
C SER A 198 5.91 -10.97 -20.41
N GLN A 199 5.93 -11.07 -19.07
CA GLN A 199 4.92 -10.52 -18.15
C GLN A 199 5.44 -9.42 -17.20
N LEU A 200 6.73 -9.07 -17.20
CA LEU A 200 7.32 -8.14 -16.22
C LEU A 200 7.91 -6.91 -16.90
N ARG A 201 7.08 -5.88 -17.09
CA ARG A 201 7.52 -4.56 -17.62
C ARG A 201 7.82 -3.54 -16.52
N HIS A 202 7.15 -3.70 -15.38
CA HIS A 202 7.33 -2.81 -14.24
C HIS A 202 8.33 -3.37 -13.24
N PHE A 203 9.38 -2.61 -12.95
CA PHE A 203 10.33 -2.92 -11.89
C PHE A 203 10.42 -1.78 -10.87
N VAL A 204 10.94 -2.12 -9.70
CA VAL A 204 11.24 -1.17 -8.65
C VAL A 204 12.70 -1.35 -8.26
N ILE A 205 13.48 -0.28 -8.39
CA ILE A 205 14.84 -0.18 -7.90
C ILE A 205 14.79 0.45 -6.53
N GLN A 206 15.35 -0.22 -5.53
CA GLN A 206 15.39 0.28 -4.16
C GLN A 206 16.82 0.26 -3.63
N GLU A 207 17.15 1.24 -2.80
CA GLU A 207 18.41 1.26 -2.06
C GLU A 207 18.52 0.03 -1.15
N TYR A 208 19.64 -0.69 -1.24
CA TYR A 208 19.90 -1.87 -0.43
C TYR A 208 20.58 -1.48 0.88
N ILE A 209 19.94 -1.83 2.00
CA ILE A 209 20.51 -1.60 3.34
C ILE A 209 21.61 -2.62 3.62
N SER A 210 22.87 -2.18 3.54
CA SER A 210 24.09 -2.98 3.73
C SER A 210 24.54 -3.13 5.18
N THR A 211 23.91 -2.42 6.12
CA THR A 211 24.25 -2.44 7.56
C THR A 211 23.09 -2.92 8.46
N PRO A 212 22.45 -4.07 8.15
CA PRO A 212 21.35 -4.58 8.96
C PRO A 212 21.80 -4.93 10.39
N LEU A 213 20.87 -4.88 11.34
CA LEU A 213 21.05 -5.48 12.66
C LEU A 213 21.17 -6.99 12.50
N LEU A 214 22.23 -7.58 13.06
CA LEU A 214 22.54 -9.01 12.95
C LEU A 214 22.47 -9.67 14.32
N LEU A 215 21.68 -10.73 14.41
CA LEU A 215 21.49 -11.55 15.61
C LEU A 215 21.52 -13.03 15.22
N ASP A 216 21.77 -13.91 16.17
CA ASP A 216 21.64 -15.37 15.97
C ASP A 216 20.41 -15.90 16.72
N PRO A 217 19.37 -16.40 16.03
CA PRO A 217 18.17 -16.91 16.69
C PRO A 217 18.41 -18.19 17.52
N ARG A 218 19.60 -18.80 17.41
CA ARG A 218 20.02 -19.97 18.18
C ARG A 218 20.65 -19.62 19.52
N GLU A 219 20.95 -18.34 19.77
CA GLU A 219 21.46 -17.92 21.08
C GLU A 219 20.44 -18.20 22.20
N ILE A 220 19.16 -18.14 21.85
CA ILE A 220 18.05 -18.46 22.74
C ILE A 220 17.43 -19.78 22.26
N PRO A 221 17.82 -20.91 22.89
CA PRO A 221 17.39 -22.22 22.45
C PRO A 221 15.89 -22.43 22.64
N ILE A 222 15.22 -23.02 21.64
CA ILE A 222 13.84 -23.49 21.78
C ILE A 222 13.93 -24.88 22.42
N GLY A 223 13.46 -25.03 23.66
CA GLY A 223 13.29 -26.37 24.25
C GLY A 223 14.48 -26.93 25.03
N GLY A 224 15.20 -26.10 25.79
CA GLY A 224 16.16 -26.58 26.79
C GLY A 224 17.48 -27.12 26.24
N GLU A 225 17.78 -26.85 24.97
CA GLU A 225 19.10 -27.11 24.39
C GLU A 225 20.20 -26.28 25.07
N LEU A 226 21.45 -26.72 24.97
CA LEU A 226 22.60 -26.02 25.53
C LEU A 226 22.79 -24.68 24.81
N LYS A 227 22.94 -23.60 25.60
CA LYS A 227 23.27 -22.27 25.06
C LYS A 227 24.60 -22.36 24.29
N LEU A 228 24.59 -21.92 23.04
CA LEU A 228 25.79 -21.87 22.21
C LEU A 228 26.86 -20.98 22.84
N SER A 229 28.13 -21.31 22.59
CA SER A 229 29.24 -20.44 22.96
C SER A 229 29.23 -19.19 22.08
N LEU A 230 29.75 -18.07 22.58
CA LEU A 230 29.81 -16.81 21.82
C LEU A 230 30.62 -16.95 20.51
N GLU A 231 31.58 -17.89 20.46
CA GLU A 231 32.44 -18.14 19.30
C GLU A 231 31.69 -18.86 18.15
N ASP A 232 30.61 -19.57 18.48
CA ASP A 232 29.80 -20.33 17.52
C ASP A 232 28.64 -19.53 16.93
N LEU A 233 28.32 -18.37 17.50
CA LEU A 233 27.26 -17.50 17.03
C LEU A 233 27.61 -16.89 15.67
N ARG A 234 26.60 -16.74 14.81
CA ARG A 234 26.74 -16.13 13.47
C ARG A 234 25.65 -15.10 13.26
N GLY A 235 26.01 -13.94 12.70
CA GLY A 235 25.06 -12.86 12.40
C GLY A 235 24.13 -13.25 11.26
N HIS A 236 22.82 -13.29 11.53
CA HIS A 236 21.78 -13.50 10.53
C HIS A 236 21.00 -12.21 10.29
N LYS A 237 20.67 -11.94 9.03
CA LYS A 237 19.78 -10.84 8.66
C LYS A 237 18.36 -11.25 9.00
N PHE A 238 17.54 -10.33 9.49
CA PHE A 238 16.12 -10.57 9.70
C PHE A 238 15.30 -9.34 9.34
N HIS A 239 14.05 -9.55 8.93
CA HIS A 239 13.06 -8.48 8.84
C HIS A 239 12.03 -8.64 9.96
N LEU A 240 11.38 -7.53 10.32
CA LEU A 240 10.28 -7.50 11.27
C LEU A 240 8.96 -7.54 10.51
N ARG A 241 8.12 -8.54 10.78
CA ARG A 241 6.72 -8.56 10.36
C ARG A 241 5.87 -7.98 11.47
N VAL A 242 5.25 -6.84 11.18
CA VAL A 242 4.37 -6.11 12.08
C VAL A 242 2.95 -6.20 11.56
N TYR A 243 2.03 -6.71 12.37
CA TYR A 243 0.61 -6.67 12.02
C TYR A 243 0.04 -5.30 12.38
N CYS A 244 -0.62 -4.67 11.43
CA CYS A 244 -1.23 -3.36 11.58
C CYS A 244 -2.68 -3.41 11.11
N VAL A 245 -3.60 -2.83 11.87
CA VAL A 245 -5.02 -2.80 11.56
C VAL A 245 -5.44 -1.36 11.36
N ALA A 246 -5.93 -1.03 10.16
CA ALA A 246 -6.57 0.25 9.92
C ALA A 246 -8.08 0.08 10.04
N SER A 247 -8.77 0.98 10.75
CA SER A 247 -10.22 0.89 10.97
C SER A 247 -10.88 2.25 10.77
N GLY A 248 -11.99 2.25 10.03
CA GLY A 248 -12.77 3.44 9.72
C GLY A 248 -12.01 4.46 8.88
N ALA A 249 -12.28 5.74 9.11
CA ALA A 249 -11.72 6.85 8.32
C ALA A 249 -11.05 7.93 9.21
N LEU A 250 -9.88 7.73 9.80
CA LEU A 250 -8.95 6.59 9.72
C LEU A 250 -8.29 6.45 11.09
N ARG A 251 -8.36 5.25 11.68
CA ARG A 251 -7.63 4.88 12.90
C ARG A 251 -6.63 3.78 12.54
N VAL A 252 -5.40 3.86 13.02
CA VAL A 252 -4.37 2.86 12.73
C VAL A 252 -3.83 2.29 14.03
N TYR A 253 -3.82 0.96 14.12
CA TYR A 253 -3.39 0.21 15.29
C TYR A 253 -2.26 -0.74 14.92
N MET A 254 -1.11 -0.64 15.60
CA MET A 254 -0.01 -1.60 15.49
C MET A 254 -0.16 -2.68 16.55
N TYR A 255 -0.09 -3.95 16.17
CA TYR A 255 -0.04 -5.04 17.14
C TYR A 255 1.36 -5.16 17.76
N THR A 256 1.43 -5.20 19.09
CA THR A 256 2.70 -5.03 19.82
C THR A 256 3.61 -6.25 19.83
N ARG A 257 3.08 -7.43 19.46
CA ARG A 257 3.84 -8.69 19.36
C ARG A 257 4.41 -8.84 17.95
N ILE A 258 5.59 -8.25 17.74
CA ILE A 258 6.27 -8.20 16.44
C ILE A 258 7.05 -9.50 16.19
N LEU A 259 6.95 -10.03 14.98
CA LEU A 259 7.69 -11.22 14.54
C LEU A 259 9.00 -10.80 13.88
N SER A 260 10.08 -11.54 14.16
CA SER A 260 11.39 -11.42 13.52
C SER A 260 11.62 -12.66 12.66
N LEU A 261 11.83 -12.46 11.35
CA LEU A 261 11.98 -13.51 10.36
C LEU A 261 13.40 -13.50 9.81
N PHE A 262 14.15 -14.56 10.12
CA PHE A 262 15.60 -14.66 9.86
C PHE A 262 15.92 -15.30 8.51
N SER A 263 17.04 -14.87 7.91
CA SER A 263 17.67 -15.56 6.78
C SER A 263 18.26 -16.91 7.22
N ALA A 264 18.19 -17.91 6.35
CA ALA A 264 18.70 -19.26 6.59
C ALA A 264 20.22 -19.26 6.72
N MET A 265 20.88 -18.43 5.92
CA MET A 265 22.32 -18.29 5.86
C MET A 265 22.79 -17.05 6.62
N SER A 266 24.04 -17.10 7.11
CA SER A 266 24.66 -15.97 7.80
C SER A 266 24.95 -14.84 6.84
N TYR A 267 24.79 -13.61 7.33
CA TYR A 267 24.91 -12.41 6.52
C TYR A 267 26.37 -12.10 6.23
N SER A 268 26.66 -11.89 4.94
CA SER A 268 27.89 -11.27 4.46
C SER A 268 27.50 -10.05 3.62
N PRO A 269 28.10 -8.87 3.81
CA PRO A 269 27.87 -7.72 2.97
C PRO A 269 28.16 -8.06 1.49
N PRO A 270 27.43 -7.47 0.54
CA PRO A 270 27.82 -7.58 -0.86
C PRO A 270 29.15 -6.83 -1.09
N VAL A 271 30.04 -7.38 -1.91
CA VAL A 271 31.37 -6.81 -2.18
C VAL A 271 31.57 -6.63 -3.68
N VAL A 272 32.05 -5.45 -4.05
CA VAL A 272 32.46 -5.14 -5.41
C VAL A 272 33.78 -5.87 -5.68
N SER A 273 33.75 -6.86 -6.57
CA SER A 273 34.95 -7.55 -7.04
C SER A 273 35.17 -7.21 -8.52
N THR A 274 36.44 -7.07 -8.90
CA THR A 274 36.87 -6.70 -10.25
C THR A 274 36.57 -7.78 -11.31
N ASP A 275 36.20 -8.99 -10.89
CA ASP A 275 35.87 -10.09 -11.80
C ASP A 275 34.36 -10.21 -12.03
N LYS A 276 33.93 -10.21 -13.30
CA LYS A 276 32.52 -10.42 -13.73
C LYS A 276 31.89 -11.71 -13.18
N SER A 277 32.68 -12.68 -12.74
CA SER A 277 32.23 -13.94 -12.13
C SER A 277 31.66 -13.77 -10.71
N SER A 278 31.97 -12.66 -10.03
CA SER A 278 31.57 -12.39 -8.65
C SER A 278 30.11 -11.93 -8.52
N GLN A 279 29.62 -11.16 -9.50
CA GLN A 279 28.21 -10.75 -9.66
C GLN A 279 27.27 -11.96 -9.73
N ALA A 280 27.64 -12.94 -10.57
CA ALA A 280 26.95 -14.21 -10.64
C ALA A 280 27.01 -14.96 -9.31
N SER A 281 28.10 -14.83 -8.53
CA SER A 281 28.23 -15.48 -7.21
C SER A 281 27.32 -14.84 -6.14
N ILE A 282 27.18 -13.51 -6.13
CA ILE A 282 26.25 -12.80 -5.23
C ILE A 282 24.82 -13.18 -5.60
N ASN A 283 24.49 -13.09 -6.89
CA ASN A 283 23.14 -13.41 -7.36
C ASN A 283 22.81 -14.92 -7.28
N LYS A 284 23.81 -15.80 -7.17
CA LYS A 284 23.64 -17.23 -6.81
C LYS A 284 23.40 -17.47 -5.32
N ASN A 285 23.81 -16.55 -4.44
CA ASN A 285 23.69 -16.67 -2.98
C ASN A 285 22.69 -15.67 -2.37
N LEU A 286 21.59 -15.33 -3.08
CA LEU A 286 20.59 -14.37 -2.57
C LEU A 286 19.95 -14.77 -1.24
N ALA A 287 19.95 -16.06 -0.90
CA ALA A 287 19.38 -16.57 0.35
C ALA A 287 19.99 -15.93 1.62
N ARG A 288 21.21 -15.38 1.54
CA ARG A 288 21.85 -14.60 2.63
C ARG A 288 21.29 -13.18 2.78
N HIS A 289 20.76 -12.62 1.70
CA HIS A 289 20.31 -11.23 1.61
C HIS A 289 18.79 -11.08 1.66
N LEU A 290 18.07 -12.15 1.29
CA LEU A 290 16.62 -12.27 1.36
C LEU A 290 16.21 -13.01 2.63
N THR A 291 15.10 -12.55 3.21
CA THR A 291 14.51 -13.10 4.43
C THR A 291 13.09 -13.61 4.19
N ASN A 292 12.65 -13.67 2.92
CA ASN A 292 11.31 -14.11 2.54
C ASN A 292 11.12 -15.59 2.85
N THR A 293 10.18 -15.92 3.73
CA THR A 293 9.95 -17.27 4.27
C THR A 293 9.69 -18.34 3.21
N SER A 294 9.13 -17.97 2.04
CA SER A 294 8.92 -18.93 0.94
C SER A 294 10.23 -19.51 0.38
N LEU A 295 11.34 -18.79 0.54
CA LEU A 295 12.68 -19.19 0.11
C LEU A 295 13.51 -19.84 1.25
N GLN A 296 12.94 -20.02 2.45
CA GLN A 296 13.67 -20.33 3.69
C GLN A 296 13.27 -21.68 4.29
N THR A 297 12.95 -22.66 3.44
CA THR A 297 12.46 -24.01 3.76
C THR A 297 13.34 -24.79 4.76
N GLU A 298 14.59 -24.39 5.00
CA GLU A 298 15.57 -25.17 5.78
C GLU A 298 15.60 -24.91 7.30
N ARG A 299 14.95 -23.86 7.85
CA ARG A 299 15.07 -23.52 9.29
C ARG A 299 13.92 -23.94 10.21
N GLY A 300 12.80 -24.42 9.67
CA GLY A 300 11.63 -24.79 10.49
C GLY A 300 11.24 -23.68 11.49
N GLU A 301 10.95 -24.06 12.74
CA GLU A 301 10.48 -23.14 13.80
C GLU A 301 11.57 -22.19 14.35
N THR A 302 12.85 -22.37 13.97
CA THR A 302 13.95 -21.50 14.42
C THR A 302 14.06 -20.21 13.62
N GLY A 303 13.45 -20.14 12.43
CA GLY A 303 13.50 -18.97 11.56
C GLY A 303 12.59 -17.82 12.00
N VAL A 304 11.62 -18.07 12.89
CA VAL A 304 10.65 -17.08 13.36
C VAL A 304 10.70 -16.92 14.89
N ARG A 305 10.90 -15.69 15.34
CA ARG A 305 11.00 -15.32 16.77
C ARG A 305 10.10 -14.14 17.07
N LEU A 306 9.71 -13.98 18.33
CA LEU A 306 9.20 -12.70 18.79
C LEU A 306 10.37 -11.71 18.93
N LEU A 307 10.16 -10.45 18.57
CA LEU A 307 11.19 -9.42 18.81
C LEU A 307 11.55 -9.31 20.30
N GLU A 308 10.57 -9.49 21.19
CA GLU A 308 10.77 -9.49 22.63
C GLU A 308 11.59 -10.70 23.13
N GLU A 309 11.57 -11.82 22.40
CA GLU A 309 12.43 -12.96 22.73
C GLU A 309 13.90 -12.61 22.53
N LEU A 310 14.24 -11.66 21.66
CA LEU A 310 15.62 -11.34 21.29
C LEU A 310 16.31 -10.34 22.23
N VAL A 311 15.64 -9.91 23.30
CA VAL A 311 16.24 -9.04 24.31
C VAL A 311 17.40 -9.81 24.98
N GLU A 312 18.51 -9.10 25.23
CA GLU A 312 19.78 -9.64 25.74
C GLU A 312 20.60 -10.47 24.73
N CYS A 313 20.12 -10.67 23.50
CA CYS A 313 20.95 -11.27 22.44
C CYS A 313 22.13 -10.38 22.08
N HIS A 314 23.23 -11.01 21.69
CA HIS A 314 24.45 -10.35 21.25
C HIS A 314 24.28 -9.81 19.83
N VAL A 315 24.64 -8.55 19.62
CA VAL A 315 24.74 -7.93 18.30
C VAL A 315 26.04 -8.40 17.65
N LEU A 316 25.91 -9.13 16.55
CA LEU A 316 27.02 -9.82 15.91
C LEU A 316 27.57 -9.02 14.73
N PRO A 317 28.88 -9.11 14.45
CA PRO A 317 29.44 -8.55 13.23
C PRO A 317 29.01 -9.37 12.00
N PRO A 318 29.08 -8.79 10.79
CA PRO A 318 28.92 -9.55 9.55
C PRO A 318 29.94 -10.69 9.44
N SER A 319 29.53 -11.81 8.85
CA SER A 319 30.44 -12.92 8.57
C SER A 319 31.51 -12.52 7.54
N PRO A 320 32.79 -12.88 7.74
CA PRO A 320 33.82 -12.70 6.72
C PRO A 320 33.51 -13.56 5.48
N HIS A 321 33.86 -13.05 4.29
CA HIS A 321 33.62 -13.75 3.02
C HIS A 321 34.25 -15.14 3.03
N VAL A 322 33.46 -16.14 2.62
CA VAL A 322 33.94 -17.51 2.37
C VAL A 322 34.71 -17.52 1.05
N GLY A 323 35.89 -16.91 1.04
CA GLY A 323 36.87 -16.93 -0.06
C GLY A 323 38.21 -17.57 0.34
N ALA A 324 38.36 -17.99 1.59
CA ALA A 324 39.58 -18.62 2.11
C ALA A 324 39.27 -19.91 2.87
N VAL A 325 38.60 -20.86 2.23
CA VAL A 325 38.66 -22.26 2.70
C VAL A 325 40.02 -22.80 2.26
N ARG A 326 40.95 -22.94 3.22
CA ARG A 326 42.09 -23.84 3.00
C ARG A 326 41.51 -25.25 2.85
N PRO A 327 41.81 -25.98 1.76
CA PRO A 327 41.29 -27.32 1.59
C PRO A 327 41.93 -28.23 2.64
N GLY A 328 41.20 -28.65 3.68
CA GLY A 328 41.76 -29.60 4.65
C GLY A 328 41.05 -29.85 5.98
N GLU A 329 40.03 -29.12 6.41
CA GLU A 329 39.45 -29.34 7.75
C GLU A 329 38.09 -30.04 7.70
N ALA A 330 38.16 -31.36 7.84
CA ALA A 330 37.03 -32.25 8.09
C ALA A 330 36.42 -31.97 9.48
N HIS A 331 35.09 -32.07 9.55
CA HIS A 331 34.29 -31.99 10.78
C HIS A 331 34.84 -32.87 11.91
N PRO A 332 35.08 -32.35 13.13
CA PRO A 332 35.32 -33.20 14.29
C PRO A 332 33.99 -33.75 14.83
N ARG A 333 33.90 -35.08 14.87
CA ARG A 333 32.84 -35.84 15.55
C ARG A 333 32.85 -35.56 17.05
N ALA A 334 31.66 -35.41 17.63
CA ALA A 334 31.45 -35.20 19.06
C ALA A 334 31.99 -36.38 19.91
N HIS A 335 32.93 -36.09 20.80
CA HIS A 335 33.36 -37.00 21.87
C HIS A 335 32.71 -36.57 23.19
N GLN A 336 31.82 -37.41 23.72
CA GLN A 336 31.29 -37.29 25.08
C GLN A 336 32.40 -37.54 26.11
N GLN A 337 32.58 -36.61 27.06
CA GLN A 337 33.27 -36.88 28.33
C GLN A 337 32.40 -36.46 29.53
N ARG A 338 32.41 -37.33 30.55
CA ARG A 338 31.60 -37.29 31.77
C ARG A 338 32.04 -36.20 32.76
N ALA A 339 31.07 -35.65 33.48
CA ALA A 339 31.23 -34.65 34.55
C ALA A 339 31.81 -35.20 35.87
N PRO A 340 32.52 -34.38 36.68
CA PRO A 340 32.71 -34.61 38.10
C PRO A 340 31.82 -33.72 38.99
N ARG A 341 31.63 -34.20 40.22
CA ARG A 341 30.62 -33.83 41.23
C ARG A 341 30.87 -32.49 41.95
N VAL A 342 29.76 -31.89 42.37
CA VAL A 342 29.63 -30.68 43.20
C VAL A 342 29.95 -30.95 44.67
N VAL A 343 30.73 -30.07 45.31
CA VAL A 343 30.74 -29.86 46.77
C VAL A 343 30.61 -28.37 47.02
N GLY A 344 29.59 -27.98 47.80
CA GLY A 344 29.27 -26.59 48.09
C GLY A 344 30.21 -25.96 49.12
N GLN A 345 30.47 -24.67 48.95
CA GLN A 345 31.03 -23.81 49.99
C GLN A 345 30.34 -22.44 49.98
N VAL A 346 30.07 -21.95 51.18
CA VAL A 346 29.37 -20.69 51.50
C VAL A 346 30.36 -19.53 51.38
N MET A 347 30.00 -18.47 50.66
CA MET A 347 30.86 -17.29 50.40
C MET A 347 30.91 -16.32 51.60
N ASP A 348 32.12 -15.82 51.85
CA ASP A 348 32.48 -14.89 52.92
C ASP A 348 32.32 -13.41 52.48
N ILE A 349 31.86 -12.55 53.38
CA ILE A 349 31.41 -11.17 53.14
C ILE A 349 32.57 -10.23 52.79
N GLU A 350 33.82 -10.59 53.12
CA GLU A 350 35.00 -9.82 52.72
C GLU A 350 35.35 -9.98 51.23
N GLN A 351 35.03 -11.11 50.60
CA GLN A 351 35.25 -11.32 49.16
C GLN A 351 34.31 -10.46 48.29
N LEU A 352 33.12 -10.12 48.81
CA LEU A 352 32.14 -9.23 48.17
C LEU A 352 32.57 -7.75 48.19
N ARG A 353 33.35 -7.32 49.19
CA ARG A 353 33.88 -5.94 49.23
C ARG A 353 35.15 -5.78 48.39
N ALA A 354 35.98 -6.83 48.32
CA ALA A 354 37.13 -6.87 47.42
C ALA A 354 36.71 -6.88 45.94
N SER A 355 35.65 -7.62 45.59
CA SER A 355 35.11 -7.65 44.23
C SER A 355 34.49 -6.31 43.80
N GLN A 356 33.87 -5.56 44.72
CA GLN A 356 33.38 -4.20 44.44
C GLN A 356 34.51 -3.21 44.18
N HIS A 357 35.61 -3.26 44.94
CA HIS A 357 36.78 -2.41 44.71
C HIS A 357 37.53 -2.77 43.42
N GLU A 358 37.53 -4.06 43.05
CA GLU A 358 38.09 -4.54 41.78
C GLU A 358 37.18 -4.18 40.58
N GLN A 359 35.86 -4.17 40.76
CA GLN A 359 34.88 -3.66 39.79
C GLN A 359 35.02 -2.15 39.57
N LEU A 360 35.21 -1.37 40.63
CA LEU A 360 35.44 0.08 40.54
C LEU A 360 36.79 0.42 39.89
N ARG A 361 37.82 -0.41 40.05
CA ARG A 361 39.10 -0.28 39.32
C ARG A 361 39.00 -0.70 37.85
N LYS A 362 38.20 -1.73 37.52
CA LYS A 362 37.91 -2.12 36.13
C LYS A 362 37.12 -1.04 35.37
N ALA A 363 36.28 -0.26 36.07
CA ALA A 363 35.52 0.86 35.50
C ALA A 363 36.36 2.08 35.05
N GLN A 364 37.68 2.07 35.31
CA GLN A 364 38.59 3.16 34.93
C GLN A 364 39.70 2.72 33.95
N ASP A 365 39.61 1.52 33.39
CA ASP A 365 40.55 1.00 32.37
C ASP A 365 40.07 1.39 30.95
N PRO A 366 40.87 2.07 30.11
CA PRO A 366 40.50 2.42 28.72
C PRO A 366 40.21 1.23 27.81
N ARG A 367 40.44 0.00 28.28
CA ARG A 367 40.17 -1.28 27.59
C ARG A 367 38.75 -1.82 27.80
N GLN A 368 37.86 -1.08 28.47
CA GLN A 368 36.44 -1.44 28.64
C GLN A 368 35.54 -1.07 27.44
N ALA A 369 36.11 -0.73 26.29
CA ALA A 369 35.37 -0.43 25.06
C ALA A 369 34.81 -1.67 24.33
N ASP A 370 35.26 -2.88 24.69
CA ASP A 370 34.91 -4.15 24.03
C ASP A 370 33.96 -5.04 24.86
N LEU A 371 32.98 -4.44 25.56
CA LEU A 371 31.83 -5.23 26.00
C LEU A 371 30.98 -5.56 24.76
N PRO A 372 30.62 -6.84 24.53
CA PRO A 372 29.73 -7.20 23.43
C PRO A 372 28.44 -6.38 23.51
N LYS A 373 28.11 -5.64 22.45
CA LYS A 373 26.86 -4.88 22.40
C LYS A 373 25.70 -5.88 22.39
N VAL A 374 24.78 -5.74 23.33
CA VAL A 374 23.56 -6.55 23.44
C VAL A 374 22.33 -5.72 23.08
N LEU A 375 21.30 -6.36 22.55
CA LEU A 375 20.01 -5.72 22.28
C LEU A 375 19.25 -5.56 23.60
N THR A 376 19.02 -4.32 24.05
CA THR A 376 18.34 -4.05 25.32
C THR A 376 16.83 -3.91 25.17
N ALA A 377 16.09 -4.01 26.27
CA ALA A 377 14.64 -3.76 26.27
C ALA A 377 14.29 -2.32 25.87
N GLU A 378 15.14 -1.35 26.21
CA GLU A 378 15.01 0.06 25.79
C GLU A 378 15.17 0.20 24.28
N ASP A 379 16.13 -0.52 23.69
CA ASP A 379 16.32 -0.54 22.23
C ASP A 379 15.10 -1.12 21.51
N VAL A 380 14.52 -2.21 22.03
CA VAL A 380 13.28 -2.80 21.48
C VAL A 380 12.10 -1.84 21.62
N ALA A 381 11.99 -1.11 22.74
CA ALA A 381 10.94 -0.12 22.93
C ALA A 381 11.07 1.06 21.96
N ASP A 382 12.29 1.57 21.72
CA ASP A 382 12.54 2.62 20.72
C ASP A 382 12.23 2.11 19.30
N ILE A 383 12.62 0.87 18.95
CA ILE A 383 12.24 0.25 17.66
C ILE A 383 10.72 0.22 17.49
N LYS A 384 9.96 -0.20 18.52
CA LYS A 384 8.48 -0.21 18.47
C LYS A 384 7.90 1.19 18.30
N SER A 385 8.45 2.19 18.99
CA SER A 385 8.04 3.59 18.84
C SER A 385 8.29 4.09 17.42
N GLN A 386 9.48 3.84 16.87
CA GLN A 386 9.81 4.20 15.49
C GLN A 386 8.85 3.55 14.49
N ILE A 387 8.52 2.27 14.66
CA ILE A 387 7.54 1.57 13.81
C ILE A 387 6.17 2.25 13.89
N ALA A 388 5.69 2.57 15.08
CA ALA A 388 4.40 3.23 15.27
C ALA A 388 4.34 4.59 14.56
N ASP A 389 5.41 5.39 14.69
CA ASP A 389 5.51 6.69 14.03
C ASP A 389 5.57 6.53 12.50
N VAL A 390 6.39 5.58 11.99
CA VAL A 390 6.52 5.32 10.55
C VAL A 390 5.20 4.86 9.95
N LEU A 391 4.47 3.99 10.66
CA LEU A 391 3.13 3.58 10.24
C LEU A 391 2.20 4.78 10.15
N ALA A 392 2.15 5.63 11.16
CA ALA A 392 1.27 6.81 11.15
C ALA A 392 1.57 7.72 9.95
N GLU A 393 2.84 8.07 9.72
CA GLU A 393 3.25 8.90 8.59
C GLU A 393 3.00 8.22 7.24
N THR A 394 3.16 6.90 7.14
CA THR A 394 2.89 6.16 5.90
C THR A 394 1.41 6.23 5.53
N PHE A 395 0.52 6.11 6.52
CA PHE A 395 -0.92 6.27 6.29
C PHE A 395 -1.31 7.72 5.99
N TYR A 396 -0.64 8.72 6.57
CA TYR A 396 -0.79 10.12 6.14
C TYR A 396 -0.40 10.33 4.69
N ALA A 397 0.76 9.81 4.27
CA ALA A 397 1.19 9.86 2.87
C ALA A 397 0.15 9.23 1.93
N ALA A 398 -0.44 8.09 2.33
CA ALA A 398 -1.47 7.42 1.56
C ALA A 398 -2.75 8.26 1.40
N LEU A 399 -3.18 8.97 2.45
CA LEU A 399 -4.34 9.86 2.40
C LEU A 399 -4.15 11.04 1.43
N ASP A 400 -2.92 11.53 1.32
CA ASP A 400 -2.54 12.59 0.37
C ASP A 400 -2.72 12.16 -1.10
N MET A 401 -2.67 10.84 -1.35
CA MET A 401 -2.95 10.21 -2.64
C MET A 401 -4.38 9.62 -2.67
N SER A 402 -5.39 10.47 -2.46
CA SER A 402 -6.80 10.09 -2.32
C SER A 402 -7.40 9.30 -3.50
N VAL A 403 -6.81 9.37 -4.69
CA VAL A 403 -7.21 8.54 -5.85
C VAL A 403 -6.80 7.06 -5.67
N HIS A 404 -5.85 6.78 -4.78
CA HIS A 404 -5.19 5.48 -4.65
C HIS A 404 -5.32 4.86 -3.25
N PHE A 405 -5.70 5.65 -2.23
CA PHE A 405 -6.16 5.16 -0.93
C PHE A 405 -7.38 5.95 -0.46
N GLN A 406 -8.49 5.26 -0.21
CA GLN A 406 -9.73 5.86 0.29
C GLN A 406 -10.26 5.04 1.47
N PRO A 407 -10.02 5.48 2.71
CA PRO A 407 -10.58 4.79 3.86
C PRO A 407 -12.08 5.06 3.97
N LEU A 408 -12.83 4.01 4.31
CA LEU A 408 -14.27 4.07 4.52
C LEU A 408 -14.60 3.92 6.02
N PRO A 409 -15.53 4.70 6.57
CA PRO A 409 -15.93 4.59 7.98
C PRO A 409 -16.41 3.20 8.39
N ASN A 410 -16.92 2.43 7.43
CA ASN A 410 -17.49 1.10 7.60
C ASN A 410 -16.61 -0.01 6.98
N ALA A 411 -15.29 0.20 6.99
CA ALA A 411 -14.31 -0.81 6.66
C ALA A 411 -13.21 -0.87 7.74
N PHE A 412 -12.59 -2.02 7.88
CA PHE A 412 -11.32 -2.19 8.58
C PHE A 412 -10.46 -3.14 7.78
N GLU A 413 -9.15 -3.11 7.95
CA GLU A 413 -8.25 -3.95 7.16
C GLU A 413 -7.00 -4.31 7.96
N LEU A 414 -6.60 -5.58 7.85
CA LEU A 414 -5.36 -6.10 8.42
C LEU A 414 -4.25 -6.08 7.36
N TYR A 415 -3.15 -5.43 7.70
CA TYR A 415 -1.91 -5.39 6.93
C TYR A 415 -0.80 -6.14 7.66
N GLY A 416 0.05 -6.81 6.91
CA GLY A 416 1.38 -7.22 7.37
C GLY A 416 2.41 -6.26 6.80
N VAL A 417 3.11 -5.56 7.67
CA VAL A 417 4.09 -4.53 7.29
C VAL A 417 5.48 -5.04 7.60
N ASP A 418 6.37 -5.00 6.61
CA ASP A 418 7.73 -5.51 6.73
C ASP A 418 8.71 -4.36 6.94
N PHE A 419 9.48 -4.47 8.01
CA PHE A 419 10.52 -3.51 8.36
C PHE A 419 11.90 -4.16 8.43
N LEU A 420 12.95 -3.38 8.17
CA LEU A 420 14.33 -3.75 8.45
C LEU A 420 14.89 -2.82 9.52
N VAL A 421 15.70 -3.37 10.43
CA VAL A 421 16.44 -2.57 11.40
C VAL A 421 17.89 -2.50 10.97
N SER A 422 18.47 -1.30 10.92
CA SER A 422 19.89 -1.08 10.65
C SER A 422 20.57 -0.43 11.84
N SER A 423 21.90 -0.53 11.89
CA SER A 423 22.68 0.26 12.85
C SER A 423 22.64 1.73 12.45
N SER A 424 22.27 2.61 13.37
CA SER A 424 22.25 4.06 13.14
C SER A 424 23.64 4.64 13.35
N GLN A 425 24.17 5.33 12.34
CA GLN A 425 25.44 6.06 12.42
C GLN A 425 25.25 7.57 12.63
N SER A 426 24.01 8.07 12.55
CA SER A 426 23.72 9.49 12.33
C SER A 426 23.39 10.28 13.59
N THR A 427 22.98 9.62 14.69
CA THR A 427 22.66 10.31 15.94
C THR A 427 23.12 9.51 17.16
N PRO A 428 23.92 10.09 18.08
CA PRO A 428 24.38 9.37 19.26
C PRO A 428 23.24 8.97 20.23
N SER A 429 22.06 9.57 20.10
CA SER A 429 20.88 9.27 20.91
C SER A 429 20.06 8.06 20.43
N ARG A 430 20.19 7.63 19.16
CA ARG A 430 19.45 6.48 18.60
C ARG A 430 20.41 5.48 17.99
N LYS A 431 20.50 4.29 18.60
CA LYS A 431 21.41 3.21 18.18
C LYS A 431 20.97 2.49 16.91
N TYR A 432 19.65 2.44 16.67
CA TYR A 432 19.05 1.69 15.57
C TYR A 432 18.10 2.56 14.76
N GLN A 433 18.01 2.30 13.45
CA GLN A 433 17.08 2.94 12.53
C GLN A 433 16.17 1.88 11.92
N VAL A 434 14.86 2.13 11.98
CA VAL A 434 13.84 1.31 11.34
C VAL A 434 13.60 1.79 9.91
N HIS A 435 13.49 0.84 8.98
CA HIS A 435 13.23 1.08 7.57
C HIS A 435 12.00 0.28 7.11
N LEU A 436 10.98 0.94 6.58
CA LEU A 436 9.83 0.32 5.92
C LEU A 436 10.26 -0.28 4.58
N LEU A 437 9.95 -1.55 4.36
CA LEU A 437 10.23 -2.25 3.11
C LEU A 437 8.98 -2.37 2.23
N GLU A 438 7.86 -2.79 2.82
CA GLU A 438 6.60 -3.03 2.11
C GLU A 438 5.41 -3.16 3.06
N VAL A 439 4.21 -2.92 2.52
CA VAL A 439 2.93 -3.14 3.18
C VAL A 439 2.17 -4.18 2.38
N ASN A 440 1.76 -5.27 3.03
CA ASN A 440 1.06 -6.38 2.40
C ASN A 440 -0.37 -6.47 2.94
N SER A 441 -1.38 -6.35 2.07
CA SER A 441 -2.76 -6.73 2.39
C SER A 441 -2.89 -8.24 2.46
N GLU A 442 -3.84 -8.74 3.26
CA GLU A 442 -4.09 -10.18 3.44
C GLU A 442 -2.78 -10.94 3.72
N PRO A 443 -2.04 -10.53 4.76
CA PRO A 443 -0.70 -11.08 4.99
C PRO A 443 -0.76 -12.59 5.17
N ALA A 444 0.23 -13.30 4.60
CA ALA A 444 0.38 -14.74 4.74
C ALA A 444 0.72 -15.14 6.19
N ILE A 445 -0.30 -15.26 7.03
CA ILE A 445 -0.17 -15.54 8.47
C ILE A 445 0.29 -16.98 8.77
N GLU A 446 0.12 -17.89 7.82
CA GLU A 446 0.50 -19.32 7.91
C GLU A 446 2.01 -19.51 8.12
N LEU A 447 2.81 -18.51 7.74
CA LEU A 447 4.27 -18.50 7.89
C LEU A 447 4.76 -18.29 9.34
N THR A 448 3.86 -17.99 10.27
CA THR A 448 4.18 -17.73 11.69
C THR A 448 4.62 -18.99 12.46
N GLY A 449 4.29 -20.17 11.93
CA GLY A 449 4.63 -21.47 12.52
C GLY A 449 3.77 -21.85 13.75
N PRO A 450 3.66 -23.15 14.09
CA PRO A 450 2.73 -23.65 15.12
C PRO A 450 2.93 -23.04 16.51
N ARG A 451 4.19 -22.82 16.90
CA ARG A 451 4.58 -22.26 18.21
C ARG A 451 3.96 -20.89 18.49
N LEU A 452 3.79 -20.09 17.44
CA LEU A 452 3.36 -18.70 17.53
C LEU A 452 1.91 -18.51 17.05
N THR A 453 1.18 -19.58 16.72
CA THR A 453 -0.24 -19.50 16.29
C THR A 453 -1.13 -18.77 17.31
N TRP A 454 -0.86 -18.92 18.61
CA TRP A 454 -1.62 -18.24 19.66
C TRP A 454 -1.57 -16.70 19.54
N ILE A 455 -0.50 -16.14 18.95
CA ILE A 455 -0.36 -14.71 18.69
C ILE A 455 -1.37 -14.25 17.65
N LEU A 456 -1.62 -15.08 16.63
CA LEU A 456 -2.62 -14.82 15.62
C LEU A 456 -4.03 -14.93 16.21
N GLU A 457 -4.28 -15.92 17.09
CA GLU A 457 -5.56 -16.00 17.80
C GLU A 457 -5.83 -14.74 18.65
N ASP A 458 -4.82 -14.27 19.39
CA ASP A 458 -4.87 -13.04 20.18
C ASP A 458 -5.15 -11.82 19.29
N LEU A 459 -4.43 -11.69 18.16
CA LEU A 459 -4.62 -10.62 17.18
C LEU A 459 -6.04 -10.58 16.59
N PHE A 460 -6.57 -11.71 16.11
CA PHE A 460 -7.91 -11.74 15.50
C PHE A 460 -9.00 -11.46 16.54
N LYS A 461 -8.85 -11.95 17.78
CA LYS A 461 -9.75 -11.59 18.89
C LYS A 461 -9.68 -10.09 19.20
N ALA A 462 -8.50 -9.49 19.21
CA ALA A 462 -8.32 -8.06 19.40
C ALA A 462 -9.00 -7.25 18.28
N ILE A 463 -8.86 -7.65 17.01
CA ILE A 463 -9.56 -7.03 15.86
C ILE A 463 -11.07 -7.10 16.07
N GLY A 464 -11.60 -8.26 16.47
CA GLY A 464 -13.03 -8.42 16.76
C GLY A 464 -13.50 -7.41 17.83
N LYS A 465 -12.79 -7.30 18.94
CA LYS A 465 -13.17 -6.39 20.04
C LYS A 465 -13.01 -4.91 19.71
N VAL A 466 -11.94 -4.54 18.99
CA VAL A 466 -11.56 -3.14 18.76
C VAL A 466 -12.16 -2.56 17.48
N CYS A 467 -12.31 -3.36 16.42
CA CYS A 467 -12.78 -2.87 15.12
C CYS A 467 -14.22 -3.28 14.82
N VAL A 468 -14.62 -4.51 15.20
CA VAL A 468 -15.94 -5.07 14.84
C VAL A 468 -17.00 -4.71 15.87
N ALA A 469 -16.77 -5.01 17.15
CA ALA A 469 -17.76 -4.82 18.22
C ALA A 469 -18.27 -3.37 18.35
N PRO A 470 -17.41 -2.33 18.31
CA PRO A 470 -17.88 -0.94 18.46
C PRO A 470 -18.79 -0.49 17.31
N PHE A 471 -18.53 -0.95 16.08
CA PHE A 471 -19.33 -0.58 14.90
C PHE A 471 -20.80 -1.02 15.02
N PHE A 472 -21.06 -2.15 15.67
CA PHE A 472 -22.41 -2.68 15.88
C PHE A 472 -23.04 -2.24 17.22
N GLY A 473 -22.38 -1.36 17.98
CA GLY A 473 -22.89 -0.77 19.21
C GLY A 473 -22.70 -1.62 20.47
N ALA A 474 -21.73 -2.55 20.46
CA ALA A 474 -21.47 -3.44 21.61
C ALA A 474 -20.51 -2.82 22.66
N SER A 475 -19.94 -1.65 22.43
CA SER A 475 -19.02 -0.99 23.37
C SER A 475 -19.12 0.54 23.28
N GLU A 476 -19.19 1.22 24.43
CA GLU A 476 -19.02 2.67 24.51
C GLU A 476 -17.62 3.04 23.99
N GLU A 477 -17.52 4.10 23.16
CA GLU A 477 -16.24 4.64 22.70
C GLU A 477 -15.42 5.14 23.90
N SER A 478 -14.63 4.23 24.48
CA SER A 478 -13.65 4.59 25.49
C SER A 478 -12.63 5.56 24.89
N ASN A 479 -12.36 6.67 25.58
CA ASN A 479 -11.39 7.68 25.15
C ASN A 479 -10.00 7.04 25.05
N TRP A 480 -9.59 6.63 23.85
CA TRP A 480 -8.32 5.95 23.58
C TRP A 480 -7.39 6.90 22.85
N SER A 481 -6.35 7.37 23.54
CA SER A 481 -5.35 8.29 22.97
C SER A 481 -4.34 7.59 22.08
N VAL A 482 -3.81 8.32 21.08
CA VAL A 482 -2.64 7.90 20.30
C VAL A 482 -1.45 7.67 21.25
N GLY A 483 -0.70 6.58 21.06
CA GLY A 483 0.40 6.15 21.92
C GLY A 483 0.00 5.15 23.01
N GLU A 484 -1.28 4.97 23.28
CA GLU A 484 -1.76 4.01 24.29
C GLU A 484 -1.97 2.61 23.67
N THR A 485 -1.67 1.56 24.44
CA THR A 485 -1.89 0.16 24.05
C THR A 485 -3.07 -0.45 24.80
N ARG A 486 -4.01 -1.08 24.07
CA ARG A 486 -5.13 -1.86 24.62
C ARG A 486 -5.33 -3.12 23.80
N GLU A 487 -5.68 -4.24 24.44
CA GLU A 487 -5.89 -5.54 23.75
C GLU A 487 -4.68 -5.94 22.86
N GLY A 488 -3.45 -5.58 23.26
CA GLY A 488 -2.23 -5.83 22.48
C GLY A 488 -2.07 -4.95 21.22
N LEU A 489 -2.99 -4.02 20.97
CA LEU A 489 -2.95 -3.06 19.88
C LEU A 489 -2.49 -1.70 20.42
N TRP A 490 -1.45 -1.13 19.84
CA TRP A 490 -0.97 0.23 20.07
C TRP A 490 -1.64 1.17 19.07
N LYS A 491 -2.31 2.22 19.53
CA LYS A 491 -2.94 3.20 18.63
C LYS A 491 -1.91 4.17 18.05
N CYS A 492 -1.59 4.03 16.77
CA CYS A 492 -0.58 4.83 16.06
C CYS A 492 -1.17 6.12 15.49
N LEU A 493 -2.40 6.06 15.00
CA LEU A 493 -3.08 7.19 14.36
C LEU A 493 -4.55 7.22 14.77
N ASP A 494 -5.05 8.43 15.02
CA ASP A 494 -6.48 8.71 15.22
C ASP A 494 -6.89 9.98 14.48
N LEU A 495 -7.33 9.82 13.24
CA LEU A 495 -7.95 10.93 12.53
C LEU A 495 -9.40 11.00 12.94
N LYS A 496 -9.67 11.94 13.86
CA LYS A 496 -11.02 12.33 14.21
C LYS A 496 -11.65 13.01 13.01
N TYR A 497 -12.48 12.27 12.30
CA TYR A 497 -13.44 12.87 11.39
C TYR A 497 -14.37 13.76 12.23
N SER A 498 -14.11 15.07 12.26
CA SER A 498 -15.17 16.01 12.61
C SER A 498 -16.10 16.02 11.41
N PRO A 499 -17.36 15.57 11.51
CA PRO A 499 -18.30 15.82 10.43
C PRO A 499 -18.39 17.35 10.30
N PRO A 500 -17.94 17.96 9.19
CA PRO A 500 -18.30 19.34 8.94
C PRO A 500 -19.84 19.33 8.86
N HIS A 501 -20.48 20.17 9.66
CA HIS A 501 -21.92 20.40 9.65
C HIS A 501 -22.54 20.12 8.29
N LEU A 502 -23.25 19.00 8.14
CA LEU A 502 -24.13 18.71 6.99
C LEU A 502 -23.61 19.26 5.65
N VAL A 503 -22.35 18.97 5.32
CA VAL A 503 -21.91 18.99 3.93
C VAL A 503 -21.82 17.53 3.55
N TYR A 504 -22.83 17.07 2.82
CA TYR A 504 -22.70 15.94 1.90
C TYR A 504 -21.53 16.30 0.97
N MET A 505 -20.30 15.98 1.37
CA MET A 505 -19.16 15.94 0.45
C MET A 505 -19.33 14.66 -0.33
N ALA A 506 -20.14 14.75 -1.39
CA ALA A 506 -20.09 13.83 -2.50
C ALA A 506 -18.62 13.64 -2.89
N SER A 507 -18.22 12.38 -3.04
CA SER A 507 -17.01 11.95 -3.74
C SER A 507 -16.74 12.87 -4.94
N ASN A 508 -15.62 13.58 -4.91
CA ASN A 508 -15.11 14.26 -6.10
C ASN A 508 -14.52 13.21 -7.06
N THR A 509 -15.41 12.44 -7.67
CA THR A 509 -15.24 11.83 -8.99
C THR A 509 -16.24 12.52 -9.91
N SER A 510 -16.13 13.84 -10.05
CA SER A 510 -16.93 14.54 -11.04
C SER A 510 -16.30 14.28 -12.40
N SER A 511 -16.98 13.52 -13.25
CA SER A 511 -16.77 13.50 -14.70
C SER A 511 -17.01 14.88 -15.34
N VAL A 512 -17.40 15.88 -14.54
CA VAL A 512 -17.61 17.27 -14.92
C VAL A 512 -16.25 17.93 -15.19
N VAL A 513 -16.07 18.36 -16.44
CA VAL A 513 -14.87 19.06 -16.92
C VAL A 513 -15.03 20.58 -16.91
N PHE A 514 -16.27 21.09 -16.79
CA PHE A 514 -16.57 22.51 -16.66
C PHE A 514 -17.95 22.71 -16.04
N ASP A 515 -18.11 23.67 -15.13
CA ASP A 515 -19.41 24.06 -14.58
C ASP A 515 -19.49 25.56 -14.31
N ASP A 516 -20.60 26.21 -14.67
CA ASP A 516 -20.85 27.61 -14.32
C ASP A 516 -22.33 28.01 -14.44
N ILE A 517 -22.70 29.16 -13.89
CA ILE A 517 -24.02 29.77 -14.02
C ILE A 517 -23.95 30.90 -15.06
N PHE A 518 -24.77 30.79 -16.10
CA PHE A 518 -24.88 31.76 -17.19
C PHE A 518 -26.15 32.58 -17.08
N THR A 519 -26.11 33.84 -17.51
CA THR A 519 -27.28 34.73 -17.62
C THR A 519 -27.52 35.09 -19.07
N ILE A 520 -28.74 34.88 -19.56
CA ILE A 520 -29.10 35.09 -20.96
C ILE A 520 -29.21 36.58 -21.27
N ASN A 521 -28.28 37.08 -22.07
CA ASN A 521 -28.25 38.48 -22.50
C ASN A 521 -29.19 38.75 -23.67
N ALA A 522 -29.31 37.81 -24.60
CA ALA A 522 -30.22 37.92 -25.73
C ALA A 522 -30.53 36.55 -26.34
N ILE A 523 -31.65 36.48 -27.04
CA ILE A 523 -32.05 35.32 -27.84
C ILE A 523 -32.28 35.84 -29.27
N ASP A 524 -31.73 35.15 -30.27
CA ASP A 524 -31.89 35.44 -31.70
C ASP A 524 -31.53 36.89 -32.11
N LYS A 525 -30.34 37.37 -31.72
CA LYS A 525 -29.82 38.72 -32.07
C LYS A 525 -29.87 39.05 -33.58
N GLU A 526 -29.77 38.02 -34.44
CA GLU A 526 -29.80 38.14 -35.91
C GLU A 526 -31.20 37.90 -36.53
N GLY A 527 -32.24 37.80 -35.69
CA GLY A 527 -33.58 37.40 -36.10
C GLY A 527 -33.77 35.88 -36.08
N LYS A 528 -35.01 35.45 -35.84
CA LYS A 528 -35.36 34.03 -35.76
C LYS A 528 -35.34 33.39 -37.15
N LYS A 529 -34.38 32.48 -37.38
CA LYS A 529 -34.18 31.79 -38.67
C LYS A 529 -34.96 30.47 -38.77
N PHE A 530 -35.31 29.84 -37.64
CA PHE A 530 -35.97 28.54 -37.58
C PHE A 530 -37.11 28.54 -36.58
N ASP A 531 -38.22 27.86 -36.89
CA ASP A 531 -39.44 27.93 -36.06
C ASP A 531 -39.28 27.27 -34.68
N ARG A 532 -38.51 26.18 -34.59
CA ARG A 532 -38.37 25.34 -33.38
C ARG A 532 -37.00 25.41 -32.72
N VAL A 533 -36.08 26.23 -33.24
CA VAL A 533 -34.73 26.37 -32.72
C VAL A 533 -34.44 27.85 -32.52
N SER A 534 -33.95 28.21 -31.35
CA SER A 534 -33.45 29.55 -31.06
C SER A 534 -31.99 29.48 -30.62
N ARG A 535 -31.28 30.58 -30.85
CA ARG A 535 -29.88 30.77 -30.44
C ARG A 535 -29.83 31.72 -29.25
N LEU A 536 -29.41 31.21 -28.10
CA LEU A 536 -29.15 32.06 -26.93
C LEU A 536 -27.72 32.59 -26.94
N TYR A 537 -27.56 33.78 -26.37
CA TYR A 537 -26.28 34.39 -26.03
C TYR A 537 -26.30 34.69 -24.55
N ALA A 538 -25.41 34.06 -23.79
CA ALA A 538 -25.36 34.17 -22.35
C ALA A 538 -23.94 34.44 -21.87
N HIS A 539 -23.84 35.10 -20.72
CA HIS A 539 -22.57 35.46 -20.10
C HIS A 539 -22.49 34.85 -18.70
N SER A 540 -21.33 34.31 -18.38
CA SER A 540 -21.05 33.62 -17.13
C SER A 540 -20.97 34.59 -15.95
N LYS A 541 -21.30 34.10 -14.75
CA LYS A 541 -21.19 34.88 -13.51
C LYS A 541 -19.84 34.77 -12.83
N ASN A 542 -19.18 33.60 -12.91
CA ASN A 542 -17.99 33.32 -12.10
C ASN A 542 -16.68 33.44 -12.89
N TYR A 543 -16.67 33.01 -14.15
CA TYR A 543 -15.44 32.86 -14.95
C TYR A 543 -15.33 33.83 -16.13
N ASP A 544 -16.25 34.80 -16.26
CA ASP A 544 -16.24 35.82 -17.33
C ASP A 544 -16.23 35.20 -18.74
N MET A 545 -17.04 34.15 -18.93
CA MET A 545 -17.15 33.38 -20.18
C MET A 545 -18.36 33.79 -21.00
N ASP A 546 -18.23 33.75 -22.33
CA ASP A 546 -19.34 33.96 -23.26
C ASP A 546 -19.80 32.63 -23.88
N LEU A 547 -21.10 32.36 -23.81
CA LEU A 547 -21.74 31.17 -24.35
C LEU A 547 -22.73 31.54 -25.45
N THR A 548 -22.62 30.88 -26.60
CA THR A 548 -23.65 30.85 -27.63
C THR A 548 -24.12 29.41 -27.81
N LEU A 549 -25.43 29.17 -27.70
CA LEU A 549 -25.99 27.82 -27.76
C LEU A 549 -27.29 27.80 -28.58
N ASP A 550 -27.36 26.89 -29.54
CA ASP A 550 -28.60 26.54 -30.24
C ASP A 550 -29.38 25.53 -29.41
N TYR A 551 -30.66 25.81 -29.15
CA TYR A 551 -31.54 24.94 -28.37
C TYR A 551 -32.94 24.85 -28.96
N ASN A 552 -33.63 23.74 -28.67
CA ASN A 552 -35.00 23.54 -29.09
C ASN A 552 -35.96 24.21 -28.10
N ILE A 553 -36.72 25.18 -28.59
CA ILE A 553 -37.60 26.01 -27.75
C ILE A 553 -38.82 25.25 -27.19
N GLU A 554 -39.26 24.18 -27.86
CA GLU A 554 -40.39 23.36 -27.41
C GLU A 554 -39.98 22.42 -26.27
N LEU A 555 -38.72 21.96 -26.29
CA LEU A 555 -38.17 21.06 -25.28
C LEU A 555 -37.66 21.80 -24.04
N TYR A 556 -37.03 22.96 -24.23
CA TYR A 556 -36.42 23.72 -23.14
C TYR A 556 -36.62 25.24 -23.30
N PRO A 557 -37.81 25.77 -22.96
CA PRO A 557 -38.13 27.19 -23.11
C PRO A 557 -37.30 28.04 -22.14
N LEU A 558 -36.51 28.96 -22.67
CA LEU A 558 -35.68 29.92 -21.92
C LEU A 558 -36.07 31.35 -22.30
N GLN A 559 -35.99 32.27 -21.34
CA GLN A 559 -36.31 33.69 -21.54
C GLN A 559 -35.07 34.58 -21.40
N LYS A 560 -35.13 35.77 -22.02
CA LYS A 560 -34.10 36.79 -21.81
C LYS A 560 -34.01 37.16 -20.31
N ASP A 561 -32.81 37.44 -19.83
CA ASP A 561 -32.46 37.79 -18.45
C ASP A 561 -32.62 36.64 -17.43
N GLN A 562 -32.95 35.42 -17.89
CA GLN A 562 -32.95 34.23 -17.05
C GLN A 562 -31.52 33.70 -16.85
N SER A 563 -31.23 33.23 -15.63
CA SER A 563 -30.01 32.48 -15.35
C SER A 563 -30.25 30.97 -15.42
N PHE A 564 -29.24 30.20 -15.83
CA PHE A 564 -29.24 28.75 -15.80
C PHE A 564 -27.84 28.24 -15.46
N ALA A 565 -27.74 27.06 -14.83
CA ALA A 565 -26.48 26.36 -14.61
C ALA A 565 -26.16 25.46 -15.82
N LEU A 566 -24.93 25.54 -16.30
CA LEU A 566 -24.35 24.70 -17.34
C LEU A 566 -23.24 23.85 -16.71
N ALA A 567 -23.26 22.54 -16.96
CA ALA A 567 -22.13 21.66 -16.70
C ALA A 567 -21.79 20.84 -17.96
N LEU A 568 -20.49 20.67 -18.22
CA LEU A 568 -19.94 19.80 -19.26
C LEU A 568 -19.31 18.59 -18.58
N ALA A 569 -19.65 17.37 -19.01
CA ALA A 569 -19.11 16.15 -18.43
C ALA A 569 -18.66 15.14 -19.48
N THR A 570 -17.59 14.38 -19.22
CA THR A 570 -17.09 13.32 -20.12
C THR A 570 -17.83 12.00 -19.98
N SER A 571 -18.60 11.81 -18.91
CA SER A 571 -19.39 10.61 -18.68
C SER A 571 -20.62 10.92 -17.84
N LEU A 572 -21.75 10.30 -18.18
CA LEU A 572 -22.95 10.27 -17.34
C LEU A 572 -22.92 9.14 -16.31
N ALA A 573 -21.95 8.22 -16.33
CA ALA A 573 -21.89 7.12 -15.37
C ALA A 573 -21.09 7.50 -14.12
N ARG A 574 -21.55 7.04 -12.94
CA ARG A 574 -20.74 7.03 -11.71
C ARG A 574 -19.93 5.74 -11.65
N GLY A 575 -18.63 5.83 -11.91
CA GLY A 575 -17.71 4.71 -11.74
C GLY A 575 -16.42 4.85 -12.56
N PRO A 576 -15.34 4.13 -12.22
CA PRO A 576 -14.12 4.09 -13.02
C PRO A 576 -14.35 3.28 -14.32
N PRO A 577 -13.57 3.54 -15.40
CA PRO A 577 -13.71 2.81 -16.66
C PRO A 577 -13.41 1.32 -16.47
N GLY A 578 -14.35 0.45 -16.87
CA GLY A 578 -14.19 -1.01 -16.82
C GLY A 578 -13.21 -1.52 -17.88
N THR A 579 -12.44 -2.55 -17.51
CA THR A 579 -11.23 -3.08 -18.18
C THR A 579 -11.50 -4.27 -19.12
N THR A 580 -12.48 -4.17 -20.03
CA THR A 580 -12.69 -5.22 -21.06
C THR A 580 -13.07 -4.62 -22.40
N ASP A 581 -12.28 -4.95 -23.44
CA ASP A 581 -12.41 -4.47 -24.84
C ASP A 581 -13.70 -4.95 -25.56
N GLU A 582 -14.53 -5.78 -24.93
CA GLU A 582 -15.81 -6.23 -25.53
C GLU A 582 -17.02 -5.33 -25.20
N ASP A 583 -16.90 -4.42 -24.23
CA ASP A 583 -17.99 -3.51 -23.84
C ASP A 583 -18.01 -2.17 -24.63
N ASP A 584 -17.04 -1.94 -25.51
CA ASP A 584 -16.81 -0.62 -26.12
C ASP A 584 -17.77 -0.27 -27.28
N LYS A 585 -18.60 -1.21 -27.74
CA LYS A 585 -19.60 -0.95 -28.80
C LYS A 585 -20.99 -0.60 -28.31
N ASP A 586 -21.31 -0.84 -27.04
CA ASP A 586 -22.64 -0.57 -26.46
C ASP A 586 -22.64 0.62 -25.47
N ARG A 587 -21.51 1.31 -25.30
CA ARG A 587 -21.36 2.47 -24.40
C ARG A 587 -22.08 3.75 -24.87
N ASP A 588 -22.39 3.87 -26.17
CA ASP A 588 -22.84 5.13 -26.78
C ASP A 588 -24.32 5.17 -27.24
N VAL A 589 -25.14 4.17 -26.90
CA VAL A 589 -26.54 4.12 -27.37
C VAL A 589 -27.54 4.42 -26.24
N TRP A 590 -27.97 5.68 -26.16
CA TRP A 590 -29.14 6.05 -25.34
C TRP A 590 -30.42 5.50 -25.97
N ARG A 591 -31.18 4.68 -25.21
CA ARG A 591 -32.46 4.10 -25.65
C ARG A 591 -33.64 4.62 -24.83
N PRO A 592 -34.73 5.10 -25.46
CA PRO A 592 -35.88 5.70 -24.79
C PRO A 592 -36.82 4.68 -24.09
N ASP A 593 -36.52 3.38 -24.12
CA ASP A 593 -37.35 2.29 -23.57
C ASP A 593 -36.93 1.83 -22.16
N GLY A 594 -35.98 2.52 -21.51
CA GLY A 594 -35.65 2.32 -20.09
C GLY A 594 -34.88 1.04 -19.78
N LYS A 595 -34.18 0.43 -20.75
CA LYS A 595 -33.39 -0.80 -20.57
C LYS A 595 -31.86 -0.60 -20.55
N GLY A 596 -31.37 0.64 -20.48
CA GLY A 596 -29.94 0.97 -20.34
C GLY A 596 -29.46 0.99 -18.88
N ARG A 597 -28.13 0.91 -18.66
CA ARG A 597 -27.50 1.00 -17.33
C ARG A 597 -27.59 2.44 -16.78
N ARG A 598 -27.99 2.53 -15.52
CA ARG A 598 -28.39 3.73 -14.75
C ARG A 598 -27.18 4.64 -14.48
N GLY A 599 -27.33 5.94 -14.70
CA GLY A 599 -26.27 6.96 -14.60
C GLY A 599 -26.53 8.08 -13.58
N LEU A 600 -25.82 9.21 -13.72
CA LEU A 600 -25.85 10.46 -12.93
C LEU A 600 -27.24 11.15 -12.87
N GLU A 601 -28.28 10.51 -13.41
CA GLU A 601 -29.66 10.96 -13.39
C GLU A 601 -30.33 10.87 -12.01
N GLU A 602 -29.89 9.97 -11.12
CA GLU A 602 -30.56 9.68 -9.83
C GLU A 602 -30.16 10.59 -8.65
N ASP A 603 -29.31 11.59 -8.86
CA ASP A 603 -29.14 12.69 -7.89
C ASP A 603 -30.38 13.60 -7.77
N TYR A 604 -31.46 13.26 -8.49
CA TYR A 604 -32.82 13.74 -8.28
C TYR A 604 -33.77 12.55 -8.03
N ASP A 605 -34.08 12.32 -6.75
CA ASP A 605 -35.06 11.41 -6.12
C ASP A 605 -35.81 10.39 -7.04
N PRO A 606 -35.54 9.07 -6.93
CA PRO A 606 -36.15 8.02 -7.75
C PRO A 606 -37.57 7.62 -7.33
N SER A 607 -38.18 8.23 -6.31
CA SER A 607 -39.57 7.92 -5.90
C SER A 607 -40.65 8.67 -6.71
N VAL A 608 -40.26 9.51 -7.66
CA VAL A 608 -41.17 10.41 -8.40
C VAL A 608 -41.18 10.15 -9.92
N LEU A 609 -40.60 9.03 -10.39
CA LEU A 609 -40.34 8.82 -11.81
C LEU A 609 -41.59 8.57 -12.67
N ASP A 610 -42.75 8.28 -12.08
CA ASP A 610 -44.01 8.07 -12.83
C ASP A 610 -44.97 9.28 -12.83
N VAL A 611 -44.57 10.41 -12.21
CA VAL A 611 -45.39 11.64 -12.16
C VAL A 611 -44.62 12.89 -12.63
N ALA A 612 -43.29 12.83 -12.74
CA ALA A 612 -42.43 13.99 -13.01
C ALA A 612 -42.03 14.23 -14.48
N LEU A 613 -42.55 13.50 -15.46
CA LEU A 613 -42.37 13.82 -16.90
C LEU A 613 -43.11 15.10 -17.36
N ARG A 614 -43.44 16.01 -16.42
CA ARG A 614 -44.08 17.32 -16.68
C ARG A 614 -43.41 18.50 -15.97
N ARG A 615 -42.17 18.39 -15.47
CA ARG A 615 -41.38 19.56 -15.02
C ARG A 615 -40.11 19.76 -15.85
N ILE A 616 -39.99 20.97 -16.39
CA ILE A 616 -39.19 21.40 -17.55
C ILE A 616 -37.82 21.94 -17.07
N ASP A 617 -37.16 21.22 -16.14
CA ASP A 617 -36.06 21.80 -15.37
C ASP A 617 -34.66 21.39 -15.87
N TYR A 618 -34.54 20.28 -16.62
CA TYR A 618 -33.26 19.74 -17.09
C TYR A 618 -33.21 19.49 -18.60
N PHE A 619 -32.09 19.84 -19.24
CA PHE A 619 -31.79 19.52 -20.64
C PHE A 619 -30.41 18.86 -20.73
N VAL A 620 -30.35 17.65 -21.29
CA VAL A 620 -29.14 16.83 -21.39
C VAL A 620 -28.91 16.45 -22.84
N VAL A 621 -27.72 16.72 -23.38
CA VAL A 621 -27.38 16.35 -24.76
C VAL A 621 -25.91 15.98 -24.91
N LEU A 622 -25.62 14.95 -25.70
CA LEU A 622 -24.26 14.57 -26.07
C LEU A 622 -23.81 15.40 -27.29
N VAL A 623 -22.63 16.01 -27.19
CA VAL A 623 -22.05 16.88 -28.22
C VAL A 623 -20.63 16.47 -28.54
N LYS A 624 -20.17 16.79 -29.75
CA LYS A 624 -18.79 16.55 -30.17
C LYS A 624 -18.06 17.86 -30.37
N VAL A 625 -16.92 18.03 -29.69
CA VAL A 625 -16.04 19.19 -29.89
C VAL A 625 -15.25 18.99 -31.17
N TYR A 626 -15.49 19.84 -32.17
CA TYR A 626 -14.91 19.65 -33.50
C TYR A 626 -13.85 20.70 -33.84
N ARG A 627 -13.79 21.81 -33.11
CA ARG A 627 -12.83 22.88 -33.36
C ARG A 627 -12.52 23.66 -32.09
N PHE A 628 -11.23 23.91 -31.89
CA PHE A 628 -10.73 24.94 -30.98
C PHE A 628 -10.10 26.05 -31.83
N ASP A 629 -10.45 27.30 -31.53
CA ASP A 629 -9.84 28.46 -32.17
C ASP A 629 -9.03 29.22 -31.12
N GLY A 630 -7.75 29.44 -31.43
CA GLY A 630 -6.83 30.19 -30.58
C GLY A 630 -6.97 31.68 -30.88
N GLY A 631 -7.44 32.45 -29.90
CA GLY A 631 -7.38 33.91 -29.95
C GLY A 631 -5.99 34.41 -29.55
N THR A 632 -5.94 35.56 -28.86
CA THR A 632 -4.76 35.96 -28.07
C THR A 632 -4.42 34.87 -27.05
N ALA A 633 -3.15 34.71 -26.67
CA ALA A 633 -2.61 33.58 -25.88
C ALA A 633 -3.35 33.21 -24.58
N GLU A 634 -4.26 34.05 -24.06
CA GLU A 634 -5.06 33.80 -22.85
C GLU A 634 -6.55 33.48 -23.10
N ILE A 635 -7.10 33.73 -24.30
CA ILE A 635 -8.54 33.53 -24.62
C ILE A 635 -8.69 32.53 -25.77
N VAL A 636 -9.52 31.51 -25.55
CA VAL A 636 -9.81 30.45 -26.53
C VAL A 636 -11.32 30.32 -26.77
N THR A 637 -11.69 29.79 -27.94
CA THR A 637 -13.09 29.43 -28.25
C THR A 637 -13.20 27.96 -28.59
N ALA A 638 -14.04 27.24 -27.84
CA ALA A 638 -14.40 25.85 -28.10
C ALA A 638 -15.71 25.77 -28.89
N TYR A 639 -15.73 25.02 -29.99
CA TYR A 639 -16.92 24.78 -30.79
C TYR A 639 -17.36 23.32 -30.70
N ALA A 640 -18.63 23.11 -30.36
CA ALA A 640 -19.26 21.80 -30.29
C ALA A 640 -20.53 21.74 -31.15
N SER A 641 -20.87 20.55 -31.62
CA SER A 641 -22.07 20.33 -32.44
C SER A 641 -22.83 19.07 -32.03
N PHE A 642 -24.15 19.08 -32.21
CA PHE A 642 -25.03 17.94 -31.97
C PHE A 642 -26.26 18.01 -32.88
N GLY A 643 -26.45 17.00 -33.75
CA GLY A 643 -27.65 16.91 -34.59
C GLY A 643 -27.94 18.13 -35.48
N GLY A 644 -26.91 18.91 -35.85
CA GLY A 644 -27.05 20.15 -36.64
C GLY A 644 -27.21 21.43 -35.81
N LEU A 645 -27.29 21.33 -34.48
CA LEU A 645 -27.25 22.45 -33.54
C LEU A 645 -25.81 22.72 -33.10
N LEU A 646 -25.49 23.98 -32.82
CA LEU A 646 -24.14 24.42 -32.51
C LEU A 646 -24.05 25.03 -31.11
N MET A 647 -22.88 24.85 -30.49
CA MET A 647 -22.46 25.53 -29.28
C MET A 647 -21.09 26.17 -29.52
N SER A 648 -20.89 27.39 -29.00
CA SER A 648 -19.57 27.99 -28.84
C SER A 648 -19.40 28.54 -27.43
N LEU A 649 -18.29 28.21 -26.79
CA LEU A 649 -17.89 28.73 -25.48
C LEU A 649 -16.56 29.45 -25.61
N THR A 650 -16.52 30.73 -25.24
CA THR A 650 -15.35 31.61 -25.37
C THR A 650 -14.94 32.16 -24.02
N GLY A 651 -13.64 32.13 -23.73
CA GLY A 651 -13.05 32.78 -22.55
C GLY A 651 -11.68 32.21 -22.19
N SER A 652 -11.28 32.28 -20.91
CA SER A 652 -9.91 31.96 -20.52
C SER A 652 -9.54 30.48 -20.70
N PHE A 653 -8.37 30.23 -21.30
CA PHE A 653 -7.86 28.86 -21.54
C PHE A 653 -7.74 28.02 -20.26
N ARG A 654 -7.45 28.64 -19.11
CA ARG A 654 -7.23 27.95 -17.82
C ARG A 654 -8.44 27.14 -17.35
N HIS A 655 -9.65 27.55 -17.73
CA HIS A 655 -10.89 26.87 -17.34
C HIS A 655 -11.38 25.88 -18.40
N MET A 656 -10.67 25.76 -19.52
CA MET A 656 -11.02 24.85 -20.63
C MET A 656 -9.94 23.79 -20.90
N THR A 657 -8.92 23.68 -20.04
CA THR A 657 -7.79 22.74 -20.20
C THR A 657 -8.23 21.27 -20.23
N SER A 658 -9.37 20.96 -19.60
CA SER A 658 -9.91 19.60 -19.49
C SER A 658 -10.83 19.21 -20.64
N ILE A 659 -11.06 20.10 -21.62
CA ILE A 659 -11.88 19.82 -22.80
C ILE A 659 -10.97 19.41 -23.96
N VAL A 660 -11.11 18.17 -24.42
CA VAL A 660 -10.27 17.58 -25.48
C VAL A 660 -10.99 17.66 -26.84
N LEU A 661 -10.24 18.00 -27.90
CA LEU A 661 -10.77 18.08 -29.26
C LEU A 661 -11.04 16.67 -29.80
N GLY A 662 -12.23 16.44 -30.36
CA GLY A 662 -12.61 15.16 -30.96
C GLY A 662 -13.37 14.23 -30.01
N ASP A 663 -13.34 14.49 -28.71
CA ASP A 663 -14.02 13.66 -27.71
C ASP A 663 -15.51 14.03 -27.56
N PRO A 664 -16.37 13.05 -27.30
CA PRO A 664 -17.77 13.29 -26.95
C PRO A 664 -17.88 13.81 -25.51
N ILE A 665 -18.69 14.85 -25.32
CA ILE A 665 -18.98 15.46 -24.01
C ILE A 665 -20.49 15.69 -23.85
N TYR A 666 -20.98 15.54 -22.63
CA TYR A 666 -22.36 15.81 -22.26
C TYR A 666 -22.53 17.26 -21.83
N ILE A 667 -23.51 17.95 -22.40
CA ILE A 667 -24.02 19.23 -21.94
C ILE A 667 -25.19 18.97 -21.00
N LEU A 668 -25.10 19.51 -19.79
CA LEU A 668 -26.13 19.47 -18.76
C LEU A 668 -26.58 20.91 -18.50
N LEU A 669 -27.85 21.23 -18.78
CA LEU A 669 -28.46 22.51 -18.44
C LEU A 669 -29.50 22.33 -17.35
N ARG A 670 -29.49 23.25 -16.39
CA ARG A 670 -30.47 23.34 -15.31
C ARG A 670 -30.96 24.78 -15.17
N LYS A 671 -32.27 24.99 -15.16
CA LYS A 671 -32.90 26.30 -14.98
C LYS A 671 -32.83 26.79 -13.54
#